data_AF-A0AAD6R2I0-F1
#
_entry.id   AF-A0AAD6R2I0-F1
#
_cell.length_a   1.000
_cell.length_b   1.000
_cell.length_c   1.000
_cell.angle_alpha   90.00
_cell.angle_beta   90.00
_cell.angle_gamma   90.00
#
_symmetry.space_group_name_H-M   'P 1'
#
loop_
_entity.id
_entity.type
_entity.pdbx_description
1 polymer ?
#
loop_
_entity_poly.entity_id
_entity_poly.type
_entity_poly.pdbx_seq_one_letter_code
_entity_poly.pdbx_strand_id
1 'polypeptide(L)'
;MKAVDINGSNTLSLSLFIDVTNSKELLDSMQAGKLEPEVAFLNASLIPDVFPLLAAAHKTLIAKSRDSLTTRTLHSELVYNYSGSKHITESLKRCGISDSTTYILAARFNASPDEMKAVEKLVNGKEIELEELEGRANQAQIQKHYKISGLEAGLSSLADAITCRIAARDAFREGQDLSSDTDSEYQSEEEEPIYDYVERQETPQATSSSKKTMDEIDSKLKSLKLKYPPNSQTTINPVKLYLHIGGNTPNAKWVLSDKLTSYKFIKNNGPDDSDSDHEESRGDGDSSWVLKVGSRVKARVSTEMQLKMFGDQRRVDFVNNGVWALKFFSDDEYRKFVSLFQDCLFENVHGLSATEENKLKIYSKDFIGWFKPEIADDSMWEDAVEEEDSKSGEQPVRVDQDLLEEFEEAANGDVQSLSLGALDNSFLVNDLGVQVFRNYSKGIHGKGICVKFDSNRSGGSSLERSTPKKAMLMKAETNMMLTSPFKEGKPHSTGIKQLDIDTGKIVTEWKFEKDGTDITMRDITNDTKGSQLDPSESTFLGLDDNRLCQWDMRDKRGIVQDIVKGGDSPVLNWTQGHQFSRGTNFQCFASAGDGSIVVGSRDGKIRLYSRTSMRQAKTAFPGLGSPITHVDVTYDGKWVLGTTDTYLILICTLFTDKDGKTKTGFSGRMGNKIPAPRLLKLTPLDSHMAGASNKFHGGHFSWVTENGKQERHLVATVGKFSVIWDFQRVKNSAHDCYRNQQGLKSCYCYKTVLKDESIVESRFMHDKYAVSDSPEAPLVVATPMKVSSISLSGKRSRG
;
A
#
# COMPACT_ATOMS: atom_id res chain seq x y z
N MET A 1 -21.86 -6.71 -48.78
CA MET A 1 -20.85 -6.49 -47.70
C MET A 1 -20.40 -5.04 -47.55
N LYS A 2 -20.40 -4.50 -46.32
CA LYS A 2 -19.86 -3.19 -45.93
C LYS A 2 -18.45 -3.35 -45.32
N ALA A 3 -17.46 -2.67 -45.90
CA ALA A 3 -16.08 -2.70 -45.40
C ALA A 3 -15.85 -1.66 -44.30
N VAL A 4 -15.27 -2.10 -43.19
CA VAL A 4 -14.93 -1.26 -42.02
C VAL A 4 -13.43 -1.28 -41.80
N ASP A 5 -12.84 -0.10 -41.59
CA ASP A 5 -11.42 0.04 -41.29
C ASP A 5 -11.13 -0.43 -39.85
N ILE A 6 -10.10 -1.26 -39.67
CA ILE A 6 -9.67 -1.76 -38.36
C ILE A 6 -8.46 -0.97 -37.83
N ASN A 7 -7.46 -0.64 -38.67
CA ASN A 7 -6.19 -0.05 -38.24
C ASN A 7 -5.42 0.73 -39.34
N GLY A 8 -6.11 1.22 -40.36
CA GLY A 8 -5.57 1.96 -41.50
C GLY A 8 -4.89 1.10 -42.58
N SER A 9 -4.70 -0.21 -42.32
CA SER A 9 -4.04 -1.14 -43.25
C SER A 9 -4.82 -2.44 -43.50
N ASN A 10 -5.79 -2.75 -42.66
CA ASN A 10 -6.65 -3.92 -42.79
C ASN A 10 -8.12 -3.51 -42.66
N THR A 11 -8.98 -4.20 -43.40
CA THR A 11 -10.42 -3.97 -43.40
C THR A 11 -11.17 -5.24 -43.00
N LEU A 12 -12.29 -5.10 -42.30
CA LEU A 12 -13.25 -6.17 -42.06
C LEU A 12 -14.50 -5.92 -42.90
N SER A 13 -14.82 -6.83 -43.81
CA SER A 13 -16.04 -6.78 -44.61
C SER A 13 -17.15 -7.57 -43.91
N LEU A 14 -18.30 -6.92 -43.68
CA LEU A 14 -19.43 -7.46 -42.94
C LEU A 14 -20.70 -7.52 -43.79
N SER A 15 -21.48 -8.60 -43.68
CA SER A 15 -22.85 -8.70 -44.20
C SER A 15 -23.74 -9.41 -43.18
N LEU A 16 -24.95 -8.89 -43.00
CA LEU A 16 -25.92 -9.38 -42.03
C LEU A 16 -27.12 -10.01 -42.75
N PHE A 17 -27.50 -11.22 -42.36
CA PHE A 17 -28.56 -11.99 -43.01
C PHE A 17 -29.60 -12.45 -41.99
N ILE A 18 -30.88 -12.31 -42.34
CA ILE A 18 -32.02 -12.90 -41.64
C ILE A 18 -32.66 -13.99 -42.50
N ASP A 19 -33.55 -14.78 -41.90
CA ASP A 19 -34.30 -15.85 -42.56
C ASP A 19 -33.37 -16.84 -43.30
N VAL A 20 -32.19 -17.11 -42.74
CA VAL A 20 -31.22 -18.03 -43.32
C VAL A 20 -31.73 -19.47 -43.23
N THR A 21 -31.68 -20.18 -44.35
CA THR A 21 -32.24 -21.55 -44.50
C THR A 21 -31.18 -22.64 -44.67
N ASN A 22 -29.93 -22.28 -44.99
CA ASN A 22 -28.84 -23.22 -45.25
C ASN A 22 -27.73 -23.22 -44.18
N SER A 23 -28.04 -22.81 -42.95
CA SER A 23 -27.09 -22.75 -41.82
C SER A 23 -26.37 -24.07 -41.55
N LYS A 24 -27.06 -25.21 -41.71
CA LYS A 24 -26.45 -26.54 -41.61
C LYS A 24 -25.41 -26.81 -42.68
N GLU A 25 -25.69 -26.47 -43.94
CA GLU A 25 -24.76 -26.66 -45.06
C GLU A 25 -23.51 -25.77 -44.90
N LEU A 26 -23.70 -24.54 -44.40
CA LEU A 26 -22.61 -23.63 -44.07
C LEU A 26 -21.72 -24.19 -42.95
N LEU A 27 -22.34 -24.69 -41.87
CA LEU A 27 -21.62 -25.31 -40.74
C LEU A 27 -20.83 -26.54 -41.19
N ASP A 28 -21.43 -27.43 -41.98
CA ASP A 28 -20.78 -28.64 -42.51
C ASP A 28 -19.59 -28.27 -43.42
N SER A 29 -19.75 -27.24 -44.26
CA SER A 29 -18.68 -26.75 -45.15
C SER A 29 -17.52 -26.11 -44.39
N MET A 30 -17.79 -25.39 -43.29
CA MET A 30 -16.78 -24.86 -42.39
C MET A 30 -16.00 -25.97 -41.68
N GLN A 31 -16.70 -26.96 -41.12
CA GLN A 31 -16.08 -28.09 -40.41
C GLN A 31 -15.23 -28.95 -41.35
N ALA A 32 -15.69 -29.16 -42.58
CA ALA A 32 -14.95 -29.85 -43.63
C ALA A 32 -13.77 -29.02 -44.19
N GLY A 33 -13.68 -27.72 -43.88
CA GLY A 33 -12.65 -26.81 -44.39
C GLY A 33 -12.73 -26.56 -45.89
N LYS A 34 -13.94 -26.64 -46.48
CA LYS A 34 -14.19 -26.51 -47.93
C LYS A 34 -14.77 -25.15 -48.34
N LEU A 35 -14.79 -24.20 -47.42
CA LEU A 35 -15.40 -22.90 -47.63
C LEU A 35 -14.46 -21.98 -48.43
N GLU A 36 -14.80 -21.71 -49.68
CA GLU A 36 -14.06 -20.82 -50.57
C GLU A 36 -14.99 -19.72 -51.10
N PRO A 37 -14.78 -18.44 -50.75
CA PRO A 37 -13.73 -17.91 -49.86
C PRO A 37 -13.97 -18.20 -48.37
N GLU A 38 -12.89 -18.32 -47.60
CA GLU A 38 -12.96 -18.55 -46.15
C GLU A 38 -13.65 -17.37 -45.40
N VAL A 39 -14.67 -17.61 -44.58
CA VAL A 39 -15.41 -16.55 -43.91
C VAL A 39 -15.79 -16.97 -42.49
N ALA A 40 -15.85 -16.00 -41.57
CA ALA A 40 -16.39 -16.22 -40.24
C ALA A 40 -17.90 -16.01 -40.27
N PHE A 41 -18.67 -17.03 -39.87
CA PHE A 41 -20.11 -16.90 -39.62
C PHE A 41 -20.35 -16.86 -38.11
N LEU A 42 -20.92 -15.75 -37.63
CA LEU A 42 -21.30 -15.55 -36.23
C LEU A 42 -22.81 -15.57 -36.08
N ASN A 43 -23.30 -16.05 -34.94
CA ASN A 43 -24.70 -15.89 -34.56
C ASN A 43 -24.95 -14.42 -34.21
N ALA A 44 -25.64 -13.70 -35.10
CA ALA A 44 -25.85 -12.26 -34.96
C ALA A 44 -26.72 -11.90 -33.74
N SER A 45 -27.49 -12.85 -33.20
CA SER A 45 -28.26 -12.66 -31.96
C SER A 45 -27.38 -12.36 -30.74
N LEU A 46 -26.08 -12.66 -30.81
CA LEU A 46 -25.11 -12.40 -29.74
C LEU A 46 -24.25 -11.17 -29.99
N ILE A 47 -24.59 -10.35 -30.99
CA ILE A 47 -23.82 -9.18 -31.43
C ILE A 47 -24.69 -7.94 -31.30
N PRO A 48 -24.58 -7.19 -30.18
CA PRO A 48 -25.40 -6.01 -29.96
C PRO A 48 -24.94 -4.80 -30.76
N ASP A 49 -23.67 -4.78 -31.20
CA ASP A 49 -23.07 -3.71 -31.98
C ASP A 49 -21.86 -4.22 -32.78
N VAL A 50 -21.42 -3.46 -33.78
CA VAL A 50 -20.22 -3.78 -34.59
C VAL A 50 -18.92 -3.55 -33.82
N PHE A 51 -18.88 -2.62 -32.87
CA PHE A 51 -17.67 -2.23 -32.15
C PHE A 51 -16.97 -3.38 -31.40
N PRO A 52 -17.67 -4.25 -30.63
CA PRO A 52 -17.02 -5.38 -29.96
C PRO A 52 -16.44 -6.39 -30.97
N LEU A 53 -17.06 -6.54 -32.14
CA LEU A 53 -16.53 -7.37 -33.22
C LEU A 53 -15.23 -6.78 -33.81
N LEU A 54 -15.14 -5.45 -33.95
CA LEU A 54 -13.92 -4.78 -34.37
C LEU A 54 -12.80 -4.93 -33.33
N ALA A 55 -13.13 -4.88 -32.03
CA ALA A 55 -12.17 -5.14 -30.97
C ALA A 55 -11.61 -6.58 -31.06
N ALA A 56 -12.49 -7.57 -31.29
CA ALA A 56 -12.08 -8.94 -31.56
C ALA A 56 -11.22 -9.06 -32.83
N ALA A 57 -11.60 -8.36 -33.91
CA ALA A 57 -10.87 -8.37 -35.17
C ALA A 57 -9.46 -7.77 -35.06
N HIS A 58 -9.32 -6.66 -34.32
CA HIS A 58 -8.03 -6.06 -34.01
C HIS A 58 -7.14 -7.03 -33.22
N LYS A 59 -7.70 -7.69 -32.20
CA LYS A 59 -7.01 -8.72 -31.42
C LYS A 59 -6.57 -9.91 -32.29
N THR A 60 -7.42 -10.35 -33.20
CA THR A 60 -7.15 -11.41 -34.17
C THR A 60 -5.99 -11.05 -35.10
N LEU A 61 -5.93 -9.81 -35.60
CA LEU A 61 -4.81 -9.35 -36.42
C LEU A 61 -3.50 -9.23 -35.64
N ILE A 62 -3.55 -8.82 -34.37
CA ILE A 62 -2.36 -8.85 -33.50
C ILE A 62 -1.84 -10.28 -33.35
N ALA A 63 -2.73 -11.24 -33.05
CA ALA A 63 -2.35 -12.65 -32.93
C ALA A 63 -1.73 -13.19 -34.23
N LYS A 64 -2.32 -12.86 -35.39
CA LYS A 64 -1.74 -13.20 -36.71
C LYS A 64 -0.37 -12.57 -36.93
N SER A 65 -0.19 -11.29 -36.59
CA SER A 65 1.09 -10.59 -36.77
C SER A 65 2.23 -11.15 -35.92
N ARG A 66 1.88 -11.83 -34.82
CA ARG A 66 2.81 -12.47 -33.88
C ARG A 66 2.97 -13.97 -34.14
N ASP A 67 2.35 -14.50 -35.18
CA ASP A 67 2.28 -15.94 -35.47
C ASP A 67 1.80 -16.76 -34.26
N SER A 68 0.83 -16.20 -33.52
CA SER A 68 0.34 -16.74 -32.24
C SER A 68 -1.17 -17.00 -32.29
N LEU A 69 -1.70 -17.43 -33.44
CA LEU A 69 -3.09 -17.84 -33.57
C LEU A 69 -3.35 -19.08 -32.71
N THR A 70 -4.48 -19.07 -32.00
CA THR A 70 -4.90 -20.20 -31.15
C THR A 70 -5.73 -21.20 -31.95
N THR A 71 -6.50 -20.71 -32.92
CA THR A 71 -7.29 -21.52 -33.85
C THR A 71 -6.57 -21.73 -35.18
N ARG A 72 -7.13 -22.63 -36.01
CA ARG A 72 -6.53 -23.03 -37.30
C ARG A 72 -6.48 -21.90 -38.33
N THR A 73 -7.40 -20.93 -38.25
CA THR A 73 -7.56 -19.91 -39.29
C THR A 73 -7.85 -18.54 -38.72
N LEU A 74 -7.58 -17.49 -39.51
CA LEU A 74 -7.84 -16.11 -39.11
C LEU A 74 -9.32 -15.86 -38.78
N HIS A 75 -10.23 -16.49 -39.53
CA HIS A 75 -11.67 -16.30 -39.38
C HIS A 75 -12.22 -17.08 -38.18
N SER A 76 -11.71 -18.29 -37.90
CA SER A 76 -12.05 -18.99 -36.66
C SER A 76 -11.49 -18.28 -35.42
N GLU A 77 -10.35 -17.60 -35.54
CA GLU A 77 -9.75 -16.82 -34.45
C GLU A 77 -10.62 -15.59 -34.13
N LEU A 78 -11.27 -14.97 -35.12
CA LEU A 78 -12.23 -13.89 -34.90
C LEU A 78 -13.40 -14.34 -34.01
N VAL A 79 -14.00 -15.49 -34.30
CA VAL A 79 -15.10 -16.05 -33.50
C VAL A 79 -14.61 -16.42 -32.09
N TYR A 80 -13.41 -16.98 -31.99
CA TYR A 80 -12.77 -17.31 -30.71
C TYR A 80 -12.45 -16.07 -29.86
N ASN A 81 -11.95 -15.00 -30.48
CA ASN A 81 -11.65 -13.75 -29.78
C ASN A 81 -12.92 -13.02 -29.36
N TYR A 82 -13.98 -13.08 -30.17
CA TYR A 82 -15.27 -12.47 -29.86
C TYR A 82 -15.89 -13.07 -28.59
N SER A 83 -15.80 -14.39 -28.39
CA SER A 83 -16.45 -15.06 -27.25
C SER A 83 -15.96 -14.61 -25.86
N GLY A 84 -14.77 -13.99 -25.79
CA GLY A 84 -14.12 -13.67 -24.51
C GLY A 84 -13.74 -14.89 -23.66
N SER A 85 -13.94 -16.12 -24.15
CA SER A 85 -13.60 -17.38 -23.45
C SER A 85 -12.25 -17.91 -23.91
N LYS A 86 -11.61 -18.72 -23.04
CA LYS A 86 -10.38 -19.44 -23.38
C LYS A 86 -10.64 -20.80 -24.02
N HIS A 87 -11.85 -21.33 -23.92
CA HIS A 87 -12.21 -22.64 -24.44
C HIS A 87 -12.63 -22.54 -25.91
N ILE A 88 -11.78 -23.04 -26.81
CA ILE A 88 -11.97 -22.92 -28.27
C ILE A 88 -13.29 -23.54 -28.71
N THR A 89 -13.56 -24.79 -28.35
CA THR A 89 -14.77 -25.53 -28.76
C THR A 89 -16.05 -24.84 -28.30
N GLU A 90 -16.08 -24.37 -27.06
CA GLU A 90 -17.23 -23.68 -26.49
C GLU A 90 -17.45 -22.31 -27.15
N SER A 91 -16.36 -21.59 -27.46
CA SER A 91 -16.41 -20.30 -28.16
C SER A 91 -17.03 -20.42 -29.54
N LEU A 92 -16.59 -21.42 -30.31
CA LEU A 92 -17.12 -21.66 -31.66
C LEU A 92 -18.58 -22.14 -31.62
N LYS A 93 -18.95 -22.97 -30.65
CA LYS A 93 -20.34 -23.42 -30.47
C LYS A 93 -21.29 -22.30 -30.03
N ARG A 94 -20.84 -21.39 -29.18
CA ARG A 94 -21.69 -20.33 -28.62
C ARG A 94 -21.80 -19.12 -29.55
N CYS A 95 -20.67 -18.61 -30.03
CA CYS A 95 -20.63 -17.39 -30.84
C CYS A 95 -20.68 -17.64 -32.35
N GLY A 96 -20.38 -18.86 -32.80
CA GLY A 96 -20.57 -19.30 -34.17
C GLY A 96 -22.01 -19.71 -34.48
N ILE A 97 -22.26 -20.11 -35.71
CA ILE A 97 -23.57 -20.59 -36.16
C ILE A 97 -23.83 -22.06 -35.77
N SER A 98 -25.10 -22.39 -35.55
CA SER A 98 -25.63 -23.75 -35.41
C SER A 98 -26.38 -24.20 -36.66
N ASP A 99 -26.80 -25.47 -36.71
CA ASP A 99 -27.65 -26.02 -37.77
C ASP A 99 -29.00 -25.30 -37.93
N SER A 100 -29.43 -24.56 -36.91
CA SER A 100 -30.72 -23.90 -36.76
C SER A 100 -30.63 -22.37 -36.73
N THR A 101 -29.44 -21.80 -36.96
CA THR A 101 -29.24 -20.34 -36.90
C THR A 101 -29.85 -19.65 -38.13
N THR A 102 -30.88 -18.83 -37.90
CA THR A 102 -31.55 -18.05 -38.96
C THR A 102 -31.05 -16.61 -39.08
N TYR A 103 -30.26 -16.13 -38.11
CA TYR A 103 -29.72 -14.77 -38.05
C TYR A 103 -28.20 -14.80 -37.97
N ILE A 104 -27.53 -14.46 -39.08
CA ILE A 104 -26.10 -14.68 -39.28
C ILE A 104 -25.38 -13.39 -39.65
N LEU A 105 -24.23 -13.13 -39.02
CA LEU A 105 -23.28 -12.12 -39.45
C LEU A 105 -22.08 -12.81 -40.12
N ALA A 106 -21.83 -12.48 -41.39
CA ALA A 106 -20.68 -12.94 -42.15
C ALA A 106 -19.56 -11.89 -42.09
N ALA A 107 -18.35 -12.31 -41.73
CA ALA A 107 -17.19 -11.42 -41.56
C ALA A 107 -15.93 -11.98 -42.27
N ARG A 108 -15.31 -11.17 -43.14
CA ARG A 108 -14.08 -11.54 -43.87
C ARG A 108 -13.04 -10.42 -43.81
N PHE A 109 -11.79 -10.77 -43.53
CA PHE A 109 -10.68 -9.82 -43.53
C PHE A 109 -10.18 -9.54 -44.95
N ASN A 110 -9.90 -8.27 -45.24
CA ASN A 110 -9.26 -7.81 -46.47
C ASN A 110 -9.92 -8.37 -47.76
N ALA A 111 -11.25 -8.47 -47.77
CA ALA A 111 -11.99 -9.08 -48.86
C ALA A 111 -11.89 -8.26 -50.14
N SER A 112 -11.64 -8.93 -51.28
CA SER A 112 -11.77 -8.29 -52.59
C SER A 112 -13.25 -8.11 -52.97
N PRO A 113 -13.59 -7.20 -53.92
CA PRO A 113 -14.97 -7.05 -54.39
C PRO A 113 -15.61 -8.34 -54.92
N ASP A 114 -14.81 -9.23 -55.53
CA ASP A 114 -15.29 -10.52 -56.04
C ASP A 114 -15.53 -11.53 -54.91
N GLU A 115 -14.69 -11.50 -53.87
CA GLU A 115 -14.89 -12.32 -52.68
C GLU A 115 -16.12 -11.88 -51.88
N MET A 116 -16.39 -10.58 -51.80
CA MET A 116 -17.61 -10.06 -51.17
C MET A 116 -18.86 -10.61 -51.86
N LYS A 117 -18.90 -10.59 -53.20
CA LYS A 117 -20.00 -11.18 -53.99
C LYS A 117 -20.07 -12.70 -53.85
N ALA A 118 -18.94 -13.37 -53.68
CA ALA A 118 -18.91 -14.82 -53.48
C ALA A 118 -19.52 -15.19 -52.12
N VAL A 119 -19.20 -14.45 -51.05
CA VAL A 119 -19.79 -14.69 -49.72
C VAL A 119 -21.30 -14.47 -49.71
N GLU A 120 -21.80 -13.43 -50.38
CA GLU A 120 -23.23 -13.17 -50.51
C GLU A 120 -23.99 -14.35 -51.15
N LYS A 121 -23.35 -15.09 -52.07
CA LYS A 121 -23.94 -16.28 -52.70
C LYS A 121 -23.90 -17.54 -51.84
N LEU A 122 -23.10 -17.57 -50.78
CA LEU A 122 -23.02 -18.73 -49.88
C LEU A 122 -24.24 -18.82 -48.96
N VAL A 123 -24.86 -17.68 -48.61
CA VAL A 123 -25.93 -17.62 -47.60
C VAL A 123 -27.29 -17.55 -48.26
N ASN A 124 -28.14 -18.56 -48.03
CA ASN A 124 -29.53 -18.57 -48.49
C ASN A 124 -30.41 -17.88 -47.45
N GLY A 125 -30.39 -16.54 -47.45
CA GLY A 125 -31.20 -15.68 -46.59
C GLY A 125 -31.33 -14.27 -47.17
N LYS A 126 -32.03 -13.39 -46.45
CA LYS A 126 -32.20 -11.99 -46.85
C LYS A 126 -31.13 -11.11 -46.19
N GLU A 127 -30.31 -10.45 -47.01
CA GLU A 127 -29.35 -9.45 -46.51
C GLU A 127 -30.10 -8.20 -46.00
N ILE A 128 -29.66 -7.69 -44.86
CA ILE A 128 -30.19 -6.49 -44.20
C ILE A 128 -29.04 -5.58 -43.74
N GLU A 129 -29.39 -4.34 -43.39
CA GLU A 129 -28.43 -3.32 -42.94
C GLU A 129 -27.86 -3.64 -41.54
N LEU A 130 -26.59 -3.29 -41.31
CA LEU A 130 -25.89 -3.62 -40.04
C LEU A 130 -26.51 -2.90 -38.82
N GLU A 131 -27.20 -1.80 -39.05
CA GLU A 131 -27.90 -0.99 -38.06
C GLU A 131 -29.05 -1.78 -37.37
N GLU A 132 -29.48 -2.91 -37.93
CA GLU A 132 -30.48 -3.81 -37.35
C GLU A 132 -29.93 -4.75 -36.25
N LEU A 133 -28.61 -4.77 -36.01
CA LEU A 133 -27.97 -5.63 -34.99
C LEU A 133 -28.54 -5.40 -33.59
N GLU A 134 -28.59 -4.15 -33.15
CA GLU A 134 -29.01 -3.79 -31.79
C GLU A 134 -30.45 -4.24 -31.51
N GLY A 135 -31.36 -4.01 -32.48
CA GLY A 135 -32.78 -4.32 -32.34
C GLY A 135 -33.12 -5.81 -32.33
N ARG A 136 -32.20 -6.68 -32.79
CA ARG A 136 -32.40 -8.14 -32.90
C ARG A 136 -31.47 -8.94 -31.98
N ALA A 137 -30.63 -8.27 -31.20
CA ALA A 137 -29.75 -8.90 -30.24
C ALA A 137 -30.53 -9.49 -29.05
N ASN A 138 -30.24 -10.74 -28.69
CA ASN A 138 -30.82 -11.40 -27.53
C ASN A 138 -30.10 -10.96 -26.25
N GLN A 139 -30.57 -9.89 -25.63
CA GLN A 139 -29.95 -9.28 -24.46
C GLN A 139 -29.80 -10.28 -23.29
N ALA A 140 -30.83 -11.08 -23.01
CA ALA A 140 -30.80 -12.06 -21.93
C ALA A 140 -29.72 -13.14 -22.15
N GLN A 141 -29.60 -13.62 -23.38
CA GLN A 141 -28.57 -14.60 -23.73
C GLN A 141 -27.17 -13.99 -23.71
N ILE A 142 -27.00 -12.75 -24.14
CA ILE A 142 -25.74 -12.00 -24.06
C ILE A 142 -25.32 -11.81 -22.61
N GLN A 143 -26.21 -11.33 -21.75
CA GLN A 143 -25.93 -11.12 -20.32
C GLN A 143 -25.53 -12.43 -19.64
N LYS A 144 -26.26 -13.52 -19.91
CA LYS A 144 -25.91 -14.86 -19.39
C LYS A 144 -24.56 -15.32 -19.91
N HIS A 145 -24.29 -15.16 -21.21
CA HIS A 145 -23.07 -15.67 -21.83
C HIS A 145 -21.81 -14.97 -21.34
N TYR A 146 -21.85 -13.63 -21.22
CA TYR A 146 -20.73 -12.81 -20.78
C TYR A 146 -20.69 -12.55 -19.27
N LYS A 147 -21.61 -13.18 -18.51
CA LYS A 147 -21.78 -13.00 -17.06
C LYS A 147 -21.89 -11.51 -16.69
N ILE A 148 -22.74 -10.78 -17.41
CA ILE A 148 -23.00 -9.36 -17.17
C ILE A 148 -24.03 -9.26 -16.04
N SER A 149 -23.64 -8.67 -14.92
CA SER A 149 -24.53 -8.50 -13.76
C SER A 149 -25.59 -7.42 -14.00
N GLY A 150 -26.70 -7.46 -13.27
CA GLY A 150 -27.72 -6.42 -13.34
C GLY A 150 -27.18 -5.02 -12.99
N LEU A 151 -26.18 -4.94 -12.09
CA LEU A 151 -25.51 -3.69 -11.75
C LEU A 151 -24.63 -3.17 -12.89
N GLU A 152 -23.90 -4.06 -13.59
CA GLU A 152 -23.07 -3.72 -14.75
C GLU A 152 -23.91 -3.26 -15.94
N ALA A 153 -25.06 -3.91 -16.17
CA ALA A 153 -26.03 -3.54 -17.20
C ALA A 153 -26.68 -2.16 -16.95
N GLY A 154 -26.72 -1.68 -15.70
CA GLY A 154 -27.19 -0.35 -15.34
C GLY A 154 -26.15 0.76 -15.52
N LEU A 155 -24.88 0.42 -15.68
CA LEU A 155 -23.74 1.37 -15.73
C LEU A 155 -23.04 1.43 -17.08
N SER A 156 -23.21 0.41 -17.93
CA SER A 156 -22.52 0.28 -19.22
C SER A 156 -23.40 -0.38 -20.28
N SER A 157 -23.13 -0.12 -21.55
CA SER A 157 -23.82 -0.79 -22.65
C SER A 157 -23.38 -2.26 -22.78
N LEU A 158 -24.22 -3.11 -23.39
CA LEU A 158 -23.82 -4.48 -23.70
C LEU A 158 -22.57 -4.53 -24.59
N ALA A 159 -22.40 -3.56 -25.50
CA ALA A 159 -21.22 -3.45 -26.34
C ALA A 159 -19.95 -3.17 -25.52
N ASP A 160 -20.01 -2.28 -24.54
CA ASP A 160 -18.87 -1.97 -23.66
C ASP A 160 -18.47 -3.17 -22.79
N ALA A 161 -19.46 -3.85 -22.22
CA ALA A 161 -19.25 -5.03 -21.38
C ALA A 161 -18.60 -6.18 -22.17
N ILE A 162 -19.09 -6.48 -23.38
CA ILE A 162 -18.50 -7.50 -24.27
C ILE A 162 -17.07 -7.09 -24.66
N THR A 163 -16.85 -5.84 -25.04
CA THR A 163 -15.53 -5.33 -25.43
C THR A 163 -14.54 -5.46 -24.27
N CYS A 164 -14.97 -5.17 -23.05
CA CYS A 164 -14.17 -5.35 -21.83
C CYS A 164 -13.76 -6.83 -21.64
N ARG A 165 -14.69 -7.78 -21.80
CA ARG A 165 -14.38 -9.22 -21.70
C ARG A 165 -13.41 -9.67 -22.80
N ILE A 166 -13.58 -9.21 -24.04
CA ILE A 166 -12.66 -9.49 -25.17
C ILE A 166 -11.24 -8.98 -24.87
N ALA A 167 -11.14 -7.73 -24.40
CA ALA A 167 -9.87 -7.07 -24.09
C ALA A 167 -9.17 -7.72 -22.88
N ALA A 168 -9.92 -8.06 -21.83
CA ALA A 168 -9.38 -8.58 -20.58
C ALA A 168 -9.16 -10.10 -20.56
N ARG A 169 -9.62 -10.86 -21.58
CA ARG A 169 -9.52 -12.33 -21.65
C ARG A 169 -8.12 -12.88 -21.30
N ASP A 170 -7.07 -12.21 -21.77
CA ASP A 170 -5.70 -12.71 -21.61
C ASP A 170 -5.07 -12.26 -20.27
N ALA A 171 -5.70 -11.32 -19.56
CA ALA A 171 -5.27 -10.82 -18.25
C ALA A 171 -5.78 -11.69 -17.09
N PHE A 172 -6.91 -12.37 -17.24
CA PHE A 172 -7.44 -13.30 -16.25
C PHE A 172 -6.87 -14.70 -16.46
N ARG A 173 -5.91 -15.17 -15.64
CA ARG A 173 -5.47 -16.59 -15.60
C ARG A 173 -6.08 -17.30 -14.39
N GLU A 174 -6.92 -18.30 -14.70
CA GLU A 174 -7.34 -19.48 -13.93
C GLU A 174 -7.65 -19.32 -12.44
N GLY A 175 -8.96 -19.27 -12.16
CA GLY A 175 -9.57 -19.55 -10.86
C GLY A 175 -11.05 -19.86 -11.04
N GLN A 176 -11.41 -20.71 -12.01
CA GLN A 176 -12.79 -21.21 -12.19
C GLN A 176 -12.80 -22.40 -13.17
N ASP A 177 -12.29 -23.55 -12.72
CA ASP A 177 -12.62 -24.87 -13.28
C ASP A 177 -12.99 -25.77 -12.10
N LEU A 178 -14.21 -25.57 -11.57
CA LEU A 178 -14.92 -26.53 -10.71
C LEU A 178 -16.43 -26.29 -10.88
N SER A 179 -16.99 -26.91 -11.91
CA SER A 179 -18.29 -27.58 -11.80
C SER A 179 -18.39 -28.58 -12.93
N SER A 180 -18.07 -29.84 -12.61
CA SER A 180 -18.38 -30.98 -13.45
C SER A 180 -19.89 -31.12 -13.63
N ASP A 181 -20.29 -31.48 -14.83
CA ASP A 181 -21.64 -31.90 -15.21
C ASP A 181 -22.29 -32.85 -14.17
N THR A 182 -23.48 -32.51 -13.66
CA THR A 182 -24.60 -33.47 -13.56
C THR A 182 -25.93 -32.73 -13.34
N ASP A 183 -26.98 -33.32 -13.93
CA ASP A 183 -28.42 -33.14 -13.71
C ASP A 183 -29.21 -32.08 -14.49
N SER A 184 -29.74 -32.59 -15.60
CA SER A 184 -31.07 -32.32 -16.14
C SER A 184 -32.18 -32.35 -15.08
N GLU A 185 -33.11 -31.40 -15.15
CA GLU A 185 -34.56 -31.68 -15.10
C GLU A 185 -35.37 -30.42 -15.43
N TYR A 186 -36.46 -30.64 -16.17
CA TYR A 186 -37.49 -29.65 -16.51
C TYR A 186 -38.46 -29.49 -15.34
N GLN A 187 -38.80 -28.27 -14.93
CA GLN A 187 -40.20 -27.93 -14.61
C GLN A 187 -40.44 -26.41 -14.46
N SER A 188 -41.72 -26.11 -14.66
CA SER A 188 -42.42 -24.88 -15.02
C SER A 188 -42.89 -24.03 -13.84
N GLU A 189 -43.34 -22.81 -14.18
CA GLU A 189 -44.33 -21.96 -13.47
C GLU A 189 -43.81 -21.30 -12.17
N GLU A 190 -44.06 -20.02 -11.85
CA GLU A 190 -45.25 -19.19 -12.01
C GLU A 190 -44.90 -17.68 -11.87
N GLU A 191 -45.64 -16.80 -12.56
CA GLU A 191 -45.66 -15.33 -12.44
C GLU A 191 -46.40 -14.88 -11.15
N GLU A 192 -46.12 -13.71 -10.56
CA GLU A 192 -46.79 -12.41 -10.79
C GLU A 192 -46.42 -11.44 -9.60
N PRO A 193 -46.85 -10.16 -9.54
CA PRO A 193 -46.71 -9.07 -10.51
C PRO A 193 -46.22 -7.76 -9.85
N ILE A 194 -45.75 -6.77 -10.63
CA ILE A 194 -45.66 -5.37 -10.19
C ILE A 194 -46.53 -4.52 -11.12
N TYR A 195 -47.34 -3.68 -10.50
CA TYR A 195 -48.42 -2.89 -11.07
C TYR A 195 -48.00 -1.91 -12.18
N ASP A 196 -48.99 -1.71 -13.03
CA ASP A 196 -49.03 -1.13 -14.36
C ASP A 196 -49.21 0.41 -14.38
N TYR A 197 -48.93 0.97 -15.58
CA TYR A 197 -49.66 2.08 -16.24
C TYR A 197 -49.29 3.55 -15.86
N VAL A 198 -49.10 4.53 -16.79
CA VAL A 198 -49.35 4.58 -18.24
C VAL A 198 -48.87 5.90 -18.90
N GLU A 199 -48.47 5.80 -20.18
CA GLU A 199 -48.68 6.69 -21.36
C GLU A 199 -48.26 8.20 -21.37
N ARG A 200 -48.05 8.88 -22.52
CA ARG A 200 -48.26 8.59 -23.96
C ARG A 200 -47.43 9.57 -24.81
N GLN A 201 -46.94 9.05 -25.93
CA GLN A 201 -46.95 9.55 -27.32
C GLN A 201 -47.02 11.06 -27.61
N GLU A 202 -46.21 11.50 -28.59
CA GLU A 202 -46.71 11.87 -29.93
C GLU A 202 -45.55 12.12 -30.93
N THR A 203 -45.68 11.52 -32.11
CA THR A 203 -45.08 12.02 -33.37
C THR A 203 -46.22 12.49 -34.27
N PRO A 204 -45.97 13.45 -35.19
CA PRO A 204 -46.19 13.09 -36.60
C PRO A 204 -45.19 13.70 -37.60
N GLN A 205 -45.32 13.19 -38.83
CA GLN A 205 -44.42 13.13 -39.98
C GLN A 205 -44.22 14.44 -40.81
N ALA A 206 -43.03 14.47 -41.43
CA ALA A 206 -42.66 14.79 -42.83
C ALA A 206 -43.28 15.96 -43.62
N THR A 207 -42.40 16.79 -44.19
CA THR A 207 -42.46 17.25 -45.60
C THR A 207 -41.06 17.41 -46.20
N SER A 208 -41.00 17.29 -47.52
CA SER A 208 -39.83 17.03 -48.36
C SER A 208 -39.16 18.30 -48.93
N SER A 209 -37.85 18.19 -49.24
CA SER A 209 -37.26 18.45 -50.56
C SER A 209 -35.93 19.25 -50.59
N SER A 210 -35.05 18.74 -51.46
CA SER A 210 -33.95 19.39 -52.18
C SER A 210 -32.53 19.32 -51.61
N LYS A 211 -31.70 18.62 -52.41
CA LYS A 211 -30.26 18.41 -52.35
C LYS A 211 -29.49 19.74 -52.35
N LYS A 212 -28.50 19.88 -51.46
CA LYS A 212 -27.23 20.58 -51.74
C LYS A 212 -26.07 19.82 -51.09
N THR A 213 -24.98 19.73 -51.82
CA THR A 213 -23.88 18.77 -51.70
C THR A 213 -22.84 19.15 -50.65
N MET A 214 -22.22 18.13 -50.05
CA MET A 214 -21.17 18.19 -49.02
C MET A 214 -19.94 19.05 -49.41
N ASP A 215 -19.75 19.30 -50.71
CA ASP A 215 -18.61 20.06 -51.26
C ASP A 215 -18.64 21.57 -50.93
N GLU A 216 -19.81 22.15 -50.64
CA GLU A 216 -19.91 23.56 -50.18
C GLU A 216 -19.46 23.74 -48.73
N ILE A 217 -19.56 22.69 -47.90
CA ILE A 217 -19.12 22.71 -46.50
C ILE A 217 -17.60 22.52 -46.43
N ASP A 218 -17.04 21.63 -47.25
CA ASP A 218 -15.60 21.35 -47.30
C ASP A 218 -14.80 22.54 -47.88
N SER A 219 -15.40 23.27 -48.83
CA SER A 219 -14.83 24.51 -49.37
C SER A 219 -14.82 25.66 -48.35
N LYS A 220 -15.82 25.72 -47.45
CA LYS A 220 -15.85 26.69 -46.34
C LYS A 220 -14.84 26.35 -45.24
N LEU A 221 -14.65 25.06 -44.93
CA LEU A 221 -13.64 24.59 -43.98
C LEU A 221 -12.21 24.88 -44.44
N LYS A 222 -11.90 24.71 -45.74
CA LYS A 222 -10.60 25.04 -46.34
C LYS A 222 -10.29 26.54 -46.38
N SER A 223 -11.30 27.40 -46.30
CA SER A 223 -11.14 28.87 -46.31
C SER A 223 -10.76 29.48 -44.95
N LEU A 224 -10.88 28.71 -43.86
CA LEU A 224 -10.51 29.14 -42.51
C LEU A 224 -9.00 28.98 -42.30
N LYS A 225 -8.24 30.05 -42.56
CA LYS A 225 -6.80 30.15 -42.25
C LYS A 225 -6.55 30.12 -40.74
N LEU A 226 -6.49 28.94 -40.13
CA LEU A 226 -5.90 28.74 -38.81
C LEU A 226 -4.40 28.54 -38.97
N LYS A 227 -3.62 29.52 -38.48
CA LYS A 227 -2.15 29.43 -38.39
C LYS A 227 -1.76 28.31 -37.42
N TYR A 228 -1.28 27.18 -37.94
CA TYR A 228 -0.46 26.25 -37.16
C TYR A 228 1.02 26.43 -37.55
N PRO A 229 1.95 26.58 -36.58
CA PRO A 229 3.38 26.54 -36.87
C PRO A 229 3.83 25.10 -37.22
N PRO A 230 4.87 24.91 -38.05
CA PRO A 230 5.28 23.60 -38.52
C PRO A 230 6.26 22.95 -37.54
N ASN A 231 5.79 21.95 -36.78
CA ASN A 231 6.52 20.74 -36.34
C ASN A 231 5.74 20.04 -35.22
N SER A 232 4.84 19.10 -35.56
CA SER A 232 4.29 18.17 -34.58
C SER A 232 5.18 16.93 -34.53
N GLN A 233 6.25 16.99 -33.72
CA GLN A 233 6.79 15.78 -33.12
C GLN A 233 5.67 15.19 -32.25
N THR A 234 5.28 13.94 -32.50
CA THR A 234 4.37 13.19 -31.61
C THR A 234 5.02 13.12 -30.23
N THR A 235 4.53 13.91 -29.29
CA THR A 235 5.04 13.93 -27.92
C THR A 235 4.71 12.60 -27.25
N ILE A 236 5.72 11.72 -27.12
CA ILE A 236 5.60 10.45 -26.40
C ILE A 236 5.37 10.74 -24.92
N ASN A 237 4.42 10.04 -24.29
CA ASN A 237 4.05 10.18 -22.88
C ASN A 237 3.60 11.60 -22.46
N PRO A 238 2.55 12.17 -23.10
CA PRO A 238 2.09 13.53 -22.83
C PRO A 238 1.40 13.64 -21.46
N VAL A 239 1.66 14.73 -20.74
CA VAL A 239 1.09 15.02 -19.42
C VAL A 239 0.88 16.53 -19.21
N LYS A 240 -0.01 16.89 -18.29
CA LYS A 240 -0.08 18.24 -17.71
C LYS A 240 0.71 18.28 -16.41
N LEU A 241 1.50 19.33 -16.20
CA LEU A 241 2.29 19.51 -15.00
C LEU A 241 1.78 20.70 -14.19
N TYR A 242 1.54 20.47 -12.91
CA TYR A 242 1.09 21.47 -11.95
C TYR A 242 2.09 21.59 -10.80
N LEU A 243 2.26 22.81 -10.29
CA LEU A 243 3.02 23.12 -9.08
C LEU A 243 2.05 23.58 -8.00
N HIS A 244 2.18 23.02 -6.81
CA HIS A 244 1.45 23.50 -5.64
C HIS A 244 2.16 24.73 -5.06
N ILE A 245 1.40 25.80 -4.83
CA ILE A 245 1.90 27.02 -4.17
C ILE A 245 1.06 27.34 -2.95
N GLY A 246 1.64 28.06 -1.99
CA GLY A 246 0.92 28.55 -0.82
C GLY A 246 0.79 27.57 0.36
N GLY A 247 1.45 26.40 0.33
CA GLY A 247 1.49 25.47 1.47
C GLY A 247 0.10 25.12 2.01
N ASN A 248 -0.12 25.16 3.32
CA ASN A 248 -1.44 24.99 3.94
C ASN A 248 -2.18 26.31 4.20
N THR A 249 -1.84 27.39 3.50
CA THR A 249 -2.51 28.69 3.69
C THR A 249 -3.83 28.77 2.92
N PRO A 250 -4.74 29.70 3.25
CA PRO A 250 -5.96 29.93 2.46
C PRO A 250 -5.71 30.26 0.98
N ASN A 251 -4.48 30.69 0.64
CA ASN A 251 -4.05 30.99 -0.73
C ASN A 251 -3.47 29.76 -1.46
N ALA A 252 -3.50 28.58 -0.82
CA ALA A 252 -2.99 27.34 -1.38
C ALA A 252 -3.73 26.95 -2.64
N LYS A 253 -3.00 26.67 -3.72
CA LYS A 253 -3.59 26.24 -4.99
C LYS A 253 -2.60 25.51 -5.88
N TRP A 254 -3.15 24.68 -6.75
CA TRP A 254 -2.44 24.12 -7.89
C TRP A 254 -2.37 25.14 -9.02
N VAL A 255 -1.15 25.49 -9.44
CA VAL A 255 -0.91 26.35 -10.61
C VAL A 255 -0.42 25.49 -11.76
N LEU A 256 -0.99 25.68 -12.94
CA LEU A 256 -0.54 25.00 -14.15
C LEU A 256 0.85 25.53 -14.53
N SER A 257 1.87 24.66 -14.44
CA SER A 257 3.23 24.97 -14.87
C SER A 257 3.34 24.81 -16.38
N ASP A 258 2.89 23.65 -16.90
CA ASP A 258 3.01 23.31 -18.32
C ASP A 258 1.71 22.65 -18.80
N LYS A 259 1.06 23.27 -19.80
CA LYS A 259 -0.20 22.80 -20.37
C LYS A 259 -0.07 21.49 -21.14
N LEU A 260 1.10 21.25 -21.72
CA LEU A 260 1.45 20.01 -22.41
C LEU A 260 2.96 19.83 -22.30
N THR A 261 3.38 18.75 -21.64
CA THR A 261 4.78 18.33 -21.52
C THR A 261 4.86 16.81 -21.58
N SER A 262 6.04 16.22 -21.47
CA SER A 262 6.23 14.76 -21.50
C SER A 262 7.08 14.28 -20.33
N TYR A 263 6.79 13.07 -19.85
CA TYR A 263 7.64 12.39 -18.86
C TYR A 263 8.49 11.28 -19.50
N LYS A 264 9.65 11.03 -18.89
CA LYS A 264 10.49 9.86 -19.19
C LYS A 264 11.28 9.42 -17.96
N PHE A 265 11.48 8.12 -17.86
CA PHE A 265 12.44 7.52 -16.92
C PHE A 265 13.76 7.32 -17.63
N ILE A 266 14.86 7.80 -17.04
CA ILE A 266 16.22 7.69 -17.60
C ILE A 266 17.16 7.15 -16.54
N LYS A 267 18.13 6.31 -16.92
CA LYS A 267 19.26 5.93 -16.05
C LYS A 267 20.33 7.01 -16.12
N ASN A 268 20.73 7.56 -14.98
CA ASN A 268 21.82 8.53 -14.90
C ASN A 268 23.14 7.78 -14.72
N ASN A 269 24.09 7.91 -15.65
CA ASN A 269 25.37 7.16 -15.63
C ASN A 269 26.56 8.04 -15.18
N GLY A 270 26.39 8.91 -14.18
CA GLY A 270 27.48 9.81 -13.74
C GLY A 270 27.44 10.10 -12.24
N PRO A 271 28.58 10.51 -11.64
CA PRO A 271 28.64 10.92 -10.24
C PRO A 271 27.77 12.18 -10.06
N ASP A 272 26.98 12.22 -8.98
CA ASP A 272 26.06 13.33 -8.68
C ASP A 272 26.84 14.64 -8.42
N ASP A 273 26.62 15.66 -9.26
CA ASP A 273 26.88 17.08 -8.94
C ASP A 273 25.76 17.60 -8.02
N SER A 274 25.65 17.04 -6.81
CA SER A 274 24.87 17.65 -5.74
C SER A 274 25.65 17.57 -4.43
N ASP A 275 26.17 18.72 -4.02
CA ASP A 275 26.78 18.99 -2.72
C ASP A 275 25.81 18.63 -1.58
N SER A 276 25.87 17.39 -1.10
CA SER A 276 25.43 17.04 0.25
C SER A 276 26.40 16.03 0.83
N ASP A 277 27.27 16.52 1.70
CA ASP A 277 28.28 15.76 2.44
C ASP A 277 27.63 14.68 3.32
N HIS A 278 27.58 13.44 2.83
CA HIS A 278 27.60 12.24 3.67
C HIS A 278 28.29 11.09 2.93
N GLU A 279 29.59 10.94 3.19
CA GLU A 279 30.33 9.74 2.82
C GLU A 279 29.88 8.54 3.67
N GLU A 280 29.57 7.42 3.03
CA GLU A 280 30.33 6.17 3.24
C GLU A 280 30.15 5.24 2.03
N SER A 281 31.30 4.83 1.50
CA SER A 281 31.51 4.14 0.22
C SER A 281 30.69 2.86 0.00
N ARG A 282 30.04 2.80 -1.17
CA ARG A 282 29.95 1.58 -1.99
C ARG A 282 30.39 1.93 -3.41
N GLY A 283 31.56 1.43 -3.78
CA GLY A 283 32.05 1.52 -5.15
C GLY A 283 31.20 0.65 -6.07
N ASP A 284 30.38 1.29 -6.87
CA ASP A 284 30.22 1.07 -8.31
C ASP A 284 29.46 2.29 -8.85
N GLY A 285 29.71 2.73 -10.08
CA GLY A 285 29.02 3.89 -10.67
C GLY A 285 27.55 3.55 -10.99
N ASP A 286 26.73 3.34 -9.95
CA ASP A 286 25.45 2.67 -10.09
C ASP A 286 24.42 3.60 -10.74
N SER A 287 24.01 3.22 -11.95
CA SER A 287 23.12 4.01 -12.76
C SER A 287 21.71 4.03 -12.14
N SER A 288 21.30 5.15 -11.56
CA SER A 288 19.98 5.25 -10.92
C SER A 288 18.91 5.78 -11.87
N TRP A 289 17.70 5.23 -11.78
CA TRP A 289 16.53 5.73 -12.49
C TRP A 289 16.09 7.07 -11.94
N VAL A 290 15.87 8.01 -12.87
CA VAL A 290 15.42 9.38 -12.61
C VAL A 290 14.17 9.65 -13.44
N LEU A 291 13.13 10.18 -12.79
CA LEU A 291 11.96 10.74 -13.47
C LEU A 291 12.30 12.13 -13.98
N LYS A 292 12.21 12.34 -15.29
CA LYS A 292 12.30 13.64 -15.93
C LYS A 292 10.96 14.06 -16.51
N VAL A 293 10.48 15.24 -16.16
CA VAL A 293 9.27 15.86 -16.74
C VAL A 293 9.64 17.19 -17.36
N GLY A 294 9.56 17.29 -18.69
CA GLY A 294 9.99 18.45 -19.45
C GLY A 294 11.39 18.92 -19.04
N SER A 295 11.54 20.23 -18.79
CA SER A 295 12.73 20.86 -18.23
C SER A 295 12.62 21.21 -16.74
N ARG A 296 11.45 20.99 -16.12
CA ARG A 296 11.13 21.47 -14.77
C ARG A 296 11.49 20.47 -13.67
N VAL A 297 11.30 19.18 -13.94
CA VAL A 297 11.46 18.12 -12.94
C VAL A 297 12.55 17.16 -13.42
N LYS A 298 13.53 16.95 -12.54
CA LYS A 298 14.49 15.84 -12.58
C LYS A 298 14.59 15.32 -11.15
N ALA A 299 14.02 14.14 -10.89
CA ALA A 299 13.92 13.57 -9.55
C ALA A 299 14.38 12.11 -9.56
N ARG A 300 15.27 11.71 -8.65
CA ARG A 300 15.64 10.30 -8.45
C ARG A 300 14.39 9.52 -8.05
N VAL A 301 14.12 8.40 -8.71
CA VAL A 301 12.99 7.53 -8.35
C VAL A 301 13.29 6.88 -7.00
N SER A 302 12.64 7.36 -5.94
CA SER A 302 12.78 6.85 -4.58
C SER A 302 11.48 7.02 -3.78
N THR A 303 11.40 6.40 -2.60
CA THR A 303 10.28 6.61 -1.67
C THR A 303 10.23 8.02 -1.10
N GLU A 304 11.33 8.76 -1.13
CA GLU A 304 11.43 10.16 -0.68
C GLU A 304 10.62 11.12 -1.57
N MET A 305 10.30 10.72 -2.81
CA MET A 305 9.37 11.45 -3.66
C MET A 305 7.94 11.47 -3.08
N GLN A 306 7.64 10.62 -2.09
CA GLN A 306 6.34 10.54 -1.41
C GLN A 306 5.16 10.48 -2.40
N LEU A 307 5.36 9.72 -3.49
CA LEU A 307 4.42 9.72 -4.60
C LEU A 307 3.06 9.17 -4.15
N LYS A 308 2.02 9.99 -4.28
CA LYS A 308 0.62 9.65 -4.01
C LYS A 308 -0.16 9.54 -5.32
N MET A 309 -0.91 8.47 -5.43
CA MET A 309 -1.67 8.09 -6.61
C MET A 309 -3.16 8.42 -6.45
N PHE A 310 -3.75 9.05 -7.45
CA PHE A 310 -5.17 9.38 -7.52
C PHE A 310 -5.75 8.84 -8.84
N GLY A 311 -6.11 7.54 -8.85
CA GLY A 311 -6.59 6.84 -10.04
C GLY A 311 -7.75 7.54 -10.73
N ASP A 312 -8.79 7.88 -9.97
CA ASP A 312 -10.03 8.52 -10.48
C ASP A 312 -9.78 9.87 -11.14
N GLN A 313 -8.72 10.54 -10.70
CA GLN A 313 -8.33 11.85 -11.23
C GLN A 313 -7.29 11.75 -12.35
N ARG A 314 -6.78 10.53 -12.61
CA ARG A 314 -5.62 10.23 -13.45
C ARG A 314 -4.48 11.17 -13.09
N ARG A 315 -4.14 11.20 -11.81
CA ARG A 315 -3.19 12.16 -11.24
C ARG A 315 -2.22 11.47 -10.29
N VAL A 316 -0.96 11.88 -10.32
CA VAL A 316 0.01 11.57 -9.26
C VAL A 316 0.57 12.86 -8.70
N ASP A 317 0.72 12.91 -7.38
CA ASP A 317 1.32 14.02 -6.65
C ASP A 317 2.64 13.54 -6.03
N PHE A 318 3.70 14.35 -6.06
CA PHE A 318 5.01 13.96 -5.54
C PHE A 318 5.86 15.17 -5.16
N VAL A 319 6.92 14.93 -4.38
CA VAL A 319 7.86 15.95 -3.91
C VAL A 319 9.12 15.96 -4.77
N ASN A 320 9.52 17.14 -5.24
CA ASN A 320 10.82 17.44 -5.82
C ASN A 320 11.08 18.96 -5.76
N ASN A 321 11.84 19.45 -4.77
CA ASN A 321 12.07 20.88 -4.52
C ASN A 321 10.77 21.71 -4.57
N GLY A 322 9.71 21.16 -3.98
CA GLY A 322 8.33 21.62 -4.12
C GLY A 322 7.39 20.43 -4.33
N VAL A 323 6.09 20.69 -4.36
CA VAL A 323 5.06 19.65 -4.51
C VAL A 323 4.44 19.77 -5.90
N TRP A 324 4.57 18.72 -6.69
CA TRP A 324 4.15 18.67 -8.08
C TRP A 324 3.00 17.70 -8.27
N ALA A 325 2.17 17.95 -9.28
CA ALA A 325 1.17 16.99 -9.75
C ALA A 325 1.29 16.78 -11.26
N LEU A 326 1.27 15.52 -11.67
CA LEU A 326 1.14 15.09 -13.06
C LEU A 326 -0.28 14.63 -13.29
N LYS A 327 -0.94 15.19 -14.31
CA LYS A 327 -2.26 14.74 -14.77
C LYS A 327 -2.15 14.14 -16.16
N PHE A 328 -2.66 12.93 -16.32
CA PHE A 328 -2.61 12.14 -17.56
C PHE A 328 -3.89 12.34 -18.39
N PHE A 329 -3.82 12.07 -19.69
CA PHE A 329 -4.96 12.28 -20.61
C PHE A 329 -5.82 11.03 -20.74
N SER A 330 -5.28 9.83 -20.50
CA SER A 330 -6.01 8.57 -20.42
C SER A 330 -5.70 7.78 -19.14
N ASP A 331 -6.56 6.81 -18.80
CA ASP A 331 -6.30 5.88 -17.69
C ASP A 331 -5.12 4.96 -18.01
N ASP A 332 -5.01 4.49 -19.26
CA ASP A 332 -3.89 3.66 -19.71
C ASP A 332 -2.53 4.34 -19.54
N GLU A 333 -2.43 5.63 -19.87
CA GLU A 333 -1.20 6.42 -19.68
C GLU A 333 -0.84 6.53 -18.19
N TYR A 334 -1.84 6.76 -17.34
CA TYR A 334 -1.66 6.81 -15.90
C TYR A 334 -1.17 5.45 -15.34
N ARG A 335 -1.83 4.34 -15.70
CA ARG A 335 -1.44 2.99 -15.26
C ARG A 335 -0.04 2.62 -15.75
N LYS A 336 0.28 2.97 -17.01
CA LYS A 336 1.62 2.78 -17.58
C LYS A 336 2.67 3.56 -16.79
N PHE A 337 2.40 4.82 -16.41
CA PHE A 337 3.30 5.58 -15.56
C PHE A 337 3.51 4.91 -14.20
N VAL A 338 2.44 4.48 -13.53
CA VAL A 338 2.51 3.86 -12.20
C VAL A 338 3.33 2.58 -12.23
N SER A 339 3.07 1.70 -13.20
CA SER A 339 3.84 0.46 -13.39
C SER A 339 5.32 0.74 -13.65
N LEU A 340 5.64 1.66 -14.56
CA LEU A 340 7.03 2.03 -14.85
C LEU A 340 7.73 2.64 -13.62
N PHE A 341 7.02 3.47 -12.84
CA PHE A 341 7.56 4.05 -11.62
C PHE A 341 7.90 2.96 -10.59
N GLN A 342 7.00 2.00 -10.38
CA GLN A 342 7.21 0.88 -9.45
C GLN A 342 8.39 -0.01 -9.88
N ASP A 343 8.52 -0.28 -11.17
CA ASP A 343 9.65 -1.05 -11.69
C ASP A 343 10.98 -0.28 -11.52
N CYS A 344 11.01 1.00 -11.87
CA CYS A 344 12.19 1.86 -11.65
C CYS A 344 12.57 1.96 -10.17
N LEU A 345 11.56 2.05 -9.28
CA LEU A 345 11.76 2.06 -7.83
C LEU A 345 12.37 0.73 -7.36
N PHE A 346 11.83 -0.40 -7.81
CA PHE A 346 12.38 -1.72 -7.49
C PHE A 346 13.84 -1.85 -7.92
N GLU A 347 14.18 -1.43 -9.15
CA GLU A 347 15.56 -1.48 -9.63
C GLU A 347 16.49 -0.58 -8.80
N ASN A 348 16.07 0.65 -8.49
CA ASN A 348 16.86 1.58 -7.69
C ASN A 348 17.09 1.10 -6.24
N VAL A 349 16.14 0.34 -5.70
CA VAL A 349 16.19 -0.17 -4.33
C VAL A 349 17.01 -1.45 -4.23
N HIS A 350 16.84 -2.37 -5.18
CA HIS A 350 17.40 -3.72 -5.09
C HIS A 350 18.59 -3.98 -6.02
N GLY A 351 18.89 -3.08 -6.96
CA GLY A 351 19.96 -3.28 -7.95
C GLY A 351 19.68 -4.42 -8.93
N LEU A 352 18.42 -4.86 -9.06
CA LEU A 352 17.99 -5.97 -9.90
C LEU A 352 16.89 -5.51 -10.84
N SER A 353 16.87 -6.01 -12.08
CA SER A 353 15.79 -5.74 -13.02
C SER A 353 14.44 -6.17 -12.44
N ALA A 354 13.39 -5.38 -12.67
CA ALA A 354 12.05 -5.58 -12.09
C ALA A 354 11.25 -6.74 -12.73
N THR A 355 11.87 -7.91 -12.89
CA THR A 355 11.22 -9.14 -13.37
C THR A 355 10.54 -9.87 -12.21
N GLU A 356 9.50 -10.64 -12.53
CA GLU A 356 8.79 -11.49 -11.55
C GLU A 356 9.73 -12.45 -10.81
N GLU A 357 10.71 -13.02 -11.52
CA GLU A 357 11.73 -13.90 -10.92
C GLU A 357 12.58 -13.18 -9.89
N ASN A 358 12.99 -11.94 -10.17
CA ASN A 358 13.79 -11.16 -9.23
C ASN A 358 12.95 -10.65 -8.05
N LYS A 359 11.70 -10.24 -8.30
CA LYS A 359 10.73 -9.92 -7.23
C LYS A 359 10.54 -11.14 -6.31
N LEU A 360 10.35 -12.34 -6.86
CA LEU A 360 10.26 -13.59 -6.09
C LEU A 360 11.53 -13.92 -5.29
N LYS A 361 12.73 -13.61 -5.80
CA LYS A 361 13.99 -13.80 -5.05
C LYS A 361 14.08 -12.89 -3.83
N ILE A 362 13.59 -11.66 -3.94
CA ILE A 362 13.62 -10.66 -2.86
C ILE A 362 12.53 -10.96 -1.82
N TYR A 363 11.29 -11.14 -2.26
CA TYR A 363 10.15 -11.30 -1.36
C TYR A 363 9.96 -12.73 -0.87
N SER A 364 10.52 -13.75 -1.55
CA SER A 364 10.18 -15.17 -1.36
C SER A 364 8.77 -15.53 -1.83
N LYS A 365 8.54 -16.83 -2.04
CA LYS A 365 7.25 -17.41 -2.44
C LYS A 365 6.17 -17.24 -1.37
N ASP A 366 6.58 -17.06 -0.12
CA ASP A 366 5.67 -16.89 1.02
C ASP A 366 5.06 -15.48 1.09
N PHE A 367 5.62 -14.50 0.38
CA PHE A 367 5.18 -13.10 0.46
C PHE A 367 4.81 -12.51 -0.90
N ILE A 368 4.25 -13.33 -1.80
CA ILE A 368 3.85 -12.87 -3.14
C ILE A 368 2.82 -11.74 -3.04
N GLY A 369 1.90 -11.81 -2.07
CA GLY A 369 0.93 -10.75 -1.78
C GLY A 369 1.55 -9.38 -1.44
N TRP A 370 2.84 -9.30 -1.11
CA TRP A 370 3.48 -8.02 -0.80
C TRP A 370 3.89 -7.23 -2.05
N PHE A 371 4.18 -7.92 -3.16
CA PHE A 371 4.48 -7.30 -4.45
C PHE A 371 3.37 -7.49 -5.50
N LYS A 372 2.37 -8.34 -5.20
CA LYS A 372 1.09 -8.50 -5.91
C LYS A 372 -0.08 -8.49 -4.92
N PRO A 373 -0.43 -7.33 -4.36
CA PRO A 373 -1.44 -7.23 -3.29
C PRO A 373 -2.83 -7.70 -3.72
N GLU A 374 -3.13 -7.68 -5.01
CA GLU A 374 -4.37 -8.20 -5.60
C GLU A 374 -4.61 -9.70 -5.38
N ILE A 375 -3.57 -10.48 -5.04
CA ILE A 375 -3.72 -11.91 -4.69
C ILE A 375 -3.52 -12.20 -3.20
N ALA A 376 -3.35 -11.16 -2.38
CA ALA A 376 -3.16 -11.33 -0.94
C ALA A 376 -4.46 -11.75 -0.26
N ASP A 377 -4.34 -12.45 0.87
CA ASP A 377 -5.49 -12.87 1.67
C ASP A 377 -5.94 -11.71 2.57
N ASP A 378 -6.91 -10.93 2.10
CA ASP A 378 -7.43 -9.76 2.83
C ASP A 378 -8.48 -10.09 3.90
N SER A 379 -8.88 -11.36 4.06
CA SER A 379 -9.89 -11.80 5.05
C SER A 379 -9.57 -11.35 6.47
N MET A 380 -8.30 -11.43 6.87
CA MET A 380 -7.83 -11.03 8.19
C MET A 380 -8.03 -9.53 8.50
N TRP A 381 -8.16 -8.68 7.46
CA TRP A 381 -8.49 -7.28 7.65
C TRP A 381 -10.00 -7.04 7.80
N GLU A 382 -10.84 -7.93 7.26
CA GLU A 382 -12.30 -7.89 7.36
C GLU A 382 -12.75 -8.48 8.71
N ASP A 383 -12.21 -9.63 9.12
CA ASP A 383 -12.52 -10.23 10.43
C ASP A 383 -12.16 -9.29 11.60
N ALA A 384 -11.07 -8.52 11.44
CA ALA A 384 -10.61 -7.56 12.43
C ALA A 384 -11.57 -6.37 12.63
N VAL A 385 -12.51 -6.11 11.70
CA VAL A 385 -13.59 -5.14 11.91
C VAL A 385 -14.84 -5.78 12.53
N GLU A 386 -15.17 -7.02 12.16
CA GLU A 386 -16.35 -7.73 12.67
C GLU A 386 -16.23 -8.14 14.16
N GLU A 387 -15.03 -8.54 14.63
CA GLU A 387 -14.78 -8.83 16.05
C GLU A 387 -15.06 -7.62 16.98
N GLU A 388 -14.98 -6.40 16.45
CA GLU A 388 -15.11 -5.14 17.20
C GLU A 388 -16.52 -4.51 17.10
N ASP A 389 -17.17 -4.56 15.94
CA ASP A 389 -18.56 -4.09 15.76
C ASP A 389 -19.56 -4.95 16.57
N SER A 390 -19.28 -6.24 16.76
CA SER A 390 -20.12 -7.12 17.59
C SER A 390 -20.09 -6.81 19.10
N LYS A 391 -19.16 -5.96 19.57
CA LYS A 391 -19.02 -5.57 20.99
C LYS A 391 -19.33 -4.11 21.28
N SER A 392 -19.52 -3.26 20.27
CA SER A 392 -19.80 -1.84 20.45
C SER A 392 -21.08 -1.45 19.72
N GLY A 393 -22.12 -1.09 20.48
CA GLY A 393 -23.34 -0.53 19.90
C GLY A 393 -23.01 0.74 19.12
N GLU A 394 -23.52 0.85 17.89
CA GLU A 394 -23.34 1.96 16.96
C GLU A 394 -23.36 3.32 17.67
N GLN A 395 -22.19 3.93 17.87
CA GLN A 395 -22.10 5.35 18.14
C GLN A 395 -21.69 6.08 16.85
N PRO A 396 -22.38 7.16 16.46
CA PRO A 396 -22.07 7.90 15.26
C PRO A 396 -20.68 8.53 15.39
N VAL A 397 -19.75 8.06 14.56
CA VAL A 397 -18.37 8.54 14.47
C VAL A 397 -18.37 10.00 14.00
N ARG A 398 -18.23 10.92 14.95
CA ARG A 398 -18.10 12.35 14.66
C ARG A 398 -16.69 12.66 14.17
N VAL A 399 -16.61 13.35 13.03
CA VAL A 399 -15.37 13.64 12.29
C VAL A 399 -14.54 14.78 12.92
N ASP A 400 -15.10 15.55 13.85
CA ASP A 400 -14.39 16.61 14.58
C ASP A 400 -14.15 16.20 16.04
N GLN A 401 -12.97 15.64 16.30
CA GLN A 401 -12.38 15.60 17.64
C GLN A 401 -11.25 16.64 17.60
N ASP A 402 -11.50 17.79 18.24
CA ASP A 402 -10.53 18.86 18.39
C ASP A 402 -9.36 18.38 19.26
N LEU A 403 -8.14 18.48 18.73
CA LEU A 403 -6.92 18.31 19.51
C LEU A 403 -6.78 19.51 20.44
N LEU A 404 -6.83 19.27 21.75
CA LEU A 404 -6.68 20.29 22.76
C LEU A 404 -5.36 20.10 23.49
N GLU A 405 -4.49 21.10 23.41
CA GLU A 405 -3.32 21.17 24.27
C GLU A 405 -3.76 21.57 25.68
N GLU A 406 -3.63 20.64 26.62
CA GLU A 406 -4.04 20.82 28.01
C GLU A 406 -2.94 21.52 28.82
N PHE A 407 -1.68 21.11 28.58
CA PHE A 407 -0.52 21.60 29.30
C PHE A 407 0.69 21.74 28.37
N GLU A 408 1.50 22.77 28.59
CA GLU A 408 2.84 22.93 28.05
C GLU A 408 3.78 23.39 29.16
N GLU A 409 4.90 22.69 29.33
CA GLU A 409 5.91 23.01 30.33
C GLU A 409 7.30 23.03 29.69
N ALA A 410 8.12 24.02 30.07
CA ALA A 410 9.51 24.05 29.64
C ALA A 410 10.29 22.85 30.20
N ALA A 411 11.11 22.21 29.37
CA ALA A 411 12.16 21.31 29.82
C ALA A 411 13.27 22.13 30.49
N ASN A 412 13.92 21.56 31.51
CA ASN A 412 15.02 22.25 32.19
C ASN A 412 16.38 22.11 31.47
N GLY A 413 16.42 21.44 30.31
CA GLY A 413 17.61 21.14 29.51
C GLY A 413 17.21 20.49 28.19
N ASP A 414 18.20 20.18 27.34
CA ASP A 414 17.98 19.62 26.00
C ASP A 414 17.51 18.16 26.07
N VAL A 415 16.23 17.94 25.76
CA VAL A 415 15.54 16.66 25.88
C VAL A 415 16.10 15.62 24.91
N GLN A 416 16.52 14.47 25.44
CA GLN A 416 17.06 13.34 24.65
C GLN A 416 16.08 12.17 24.51
N SER A 417 15.23 11.92 25.51
CA SER A 417 14.25 10.83 25.46
C SER A 417 13.09 11.04 26.44
N LEU A 418 11.92 10.48 26.12
CA LEU A 418 10.73 10.47 26.96
C LEU A 418 10.45 9.05 27.48
N SER A 419 10.23 8.91 28.78
CA SER A 419 9.83 7.63 29.40
C SER A 419 8.53 7.81 30.18
N LEU A 420 7.44 7.35 29.60
CA LEU A 420 6.13 7.42 30.25
C LEU A 420 5.96 6.31 31.27
N GLY A 421 5.54 6.66 32.47
CA GLY A 421 5.13 5.69 33.48
C GLY A 421 3.65 5.34 33.35
N ALA A 422 3.35 4.08 33.61
CA ALA A 422 2.01 3.57 33.84
C ALA A 422 1.62 3.68 35.32
N LEU A 423 2.49 4.10 36.25
CA LEU A 423 2.14 4.52 37.61
C LEU A 423 2.03 6.05 37.68
N ASP A 424 2.45 6.67 38.79
CA ASP A 424 2.11 8.06 39.11
C ASP A 424 2.96 9.11 38.37
N ASN A 425 4.10 8.72 37.79
CA ASN A 425 5.07 9.66 37.25
C ASN A 425 5.54 9.28 35.85
N SER A 426 5.92 10.28 35.07
CA SER A 426 6.64 10.13 33.80
C SER A 426 7.93 10.94 33.85
N PHE A 427 8.86 10.60 32.97
CA PHE A 427 10.23 11.05 33.08
C PHE A 427 10.74 11.57 31.75
N LEU A 428 11.49 12.65 31.82
CA LEU A 428 12.17 13.25 30.70
C LEU A 428 13.67 13.18 30.98
N VAL A 429 14.44 12.60 30.06
CA VAL A 429 15.89 12.58 30.15
C VAL A 429 16.44 13.71 29.31
N ASN A 430 17.25 14.57 29.91
CA ASN A 430 17.95 15.65 29.23
C ASN A 430 19.45 15.61 29.55
N ASP A 431 20.21 16.55 28.99
CA ASP A 431 21.64 16.74 29.24
C ASP A 431 22.02 16.99 30.71
N LEU A 432 21.11 17.56 31.51
CA LEU A 432 21.35 17.82 32.94
C LEU A 432 21.03 16.64 33.85
N GLY A 433 20.10 15.77 33.45
CA GLY A 433 19.58 14.73 34.33
C GLY A 433 18.24 14.14 33.89
N VAL A 434 17.55 13.55 34.87
CA VAL A 434 16.20 13.01 34.71
C VAL A 434 15.22 13.94 35.42
N GLN A 435 14.29 14.52 34.67
CA GLN A 435 13.22 15.38 35.18
C GLN A 435 11.94 14.55 35.33
N VAL A 436 11.32 14.65 36.51
CA VAL A 436 10.08 13.91 36.84
C VAL A 436 8.87 14.81 36.62
N PHE A 437 7.81 14.25 36.05
CA PHE A 437 6.49 14.87 35.90
C PHE A 437 5.44 13.94 36.50
N ARG A 438 4.39 14.50 37.08
CA ARG A 438 3.28 13.70 37.60
C ARG A 438 2.25 13.43 36.51
N ASN A 439 1.72 12.22 36.50
CA ASN A 439 0.72 11.79 35.54
C ASN A 439 -0.69 12.14 36.03
N TYR A 440 -1.47 12.75 35.15
CA TYR A 440 -2.88 13.10 35.34
C TYR A 440 -3.69 12.63 34.14
N SER A 441 -5.01 12.62 34.28
CA SER A 441 -5.95 12.28 33.21
C SER A 441 -5.88 13.21 31.99
N LYS A 442 -5.43 14.45 32.18
CA LYS A 442 -5.26 15.46 31.13
C LYS A 442 -3.84 15.55 30.58
N GLY A 443 -2.91 14.73 31.09
CA GLY A 443 -1.52 14.79 30.67
C GLY A 443 -0.53 14.63 31.80
N ILE A 444 0.73 14.90 31.49
CA ILE A 444 1.77 15.04 32.49
C ILE A 444 1.89 16.51 32.90
N HIS A 445 1.95 16.76 34.20
CA HIS A 445 2.03 18.09 34.77
C HIS A 445 2.80 18.10 36.08
N GLY A 446 3.36 19.25 36.44
CA GLY A 446 3.99 19.50 37.74
C GLY A 446 5.41 18.95 37.79
N LYS A 447 6.38 19.84 37.52
CA LYS A 447 7.81 19.54 37.65
C LYS A 447 8.14 19.04 39.05
N GLY A 448 8.48 17.76 39.14
CA GLY A 448 9.00 17.11 40.34
C GLY A 448 10.50 17.35 40.52
N ILE A 449 11.13 16.47 41.31
CA ILE A 449 12.57 16.51 41.58
C ILE A 449 13.34 16.21 40.27
N CYS A 450 14.42 16.96 40.03
CA CYS A 450 15.36 16.65 38.95
C CYS A 450 16.54 15.87 39.55
N VAL A 451 16.76 14.66 39.06
CA VAL A 451 17.93 13.86 39.39
C VAL A 451 19.07 14.28 38.47
N LYS A 452 20.06 14.98 39.01
CA LYS A 452 21.23 15.42 38.23
C LYS A 452 22.20 14.27 38.03
N PHE A 453 22.83 14.20 36.86
CA PHE A 453 23.99 13.33 36.69
C PHE A 453 25.16 13.90 37.50
N ASP A 454 25.83 13.08 38.33
CA ASP A 454 26.88 13.52 39.26
C ASP A 454 28.01 14.30 38.58
N SER A 455 27.99 15.63 38.61
CA SER A 455 28.89 16.47 37.81
C SER A 455 30.27 16.71 38.44
N ASN A 456 30.73 15.94 39.44
CA ASN A 456 32.01 16.25 40.08
C ASN A 456 32.72 15.06 40.77
N ARG A 457 33.85 14.60 40.18
CA ARG A 457 35.10 14.28 40.87
C ARG A 457 36.25 14.02 39.87
N SER A 458 37.31 14.84 40.02
CA SER A 458 38.73 14.64 39.65
C SER A 458 39.14 14.71 38.17
N GLY A 459 40.08 15.63 37.90
CA GLY A 459 40.71 15.86 36.61
C GLY A 459 41.47 14.65 36.08
N GLY A 460 41.27 14.39 34.79
CA GLY A 460 41.98 13.38 34.01
C GLY A 460 41.26 13.11 32.70
N SER A 461 41.79 13.65 31.60
CA SER A 461 41.55 13.25 30.20
C SER A 461 40.09 13.00 29.76
N SER A 462 39.47 14.02 29.15
CA SER A 462 38.54 14.00 28.01
C SER A 462 38.00 12.64 27.49
N LEU A 463 37.32 11.83 28.30
CA LEU A 463 36.29 10.93 27.80
C LEU A 463 34.97 11.71 27.83
N GLU A 464 34.52 12.12 26.65
CA GLU A 464 33.22 12.76 26.43
C GLU A 464 32.12 11.99 27.16
N ARG A 465 31.57 12.62 28.19
CA ARG A 465 30.53 12.03 29.02
C ARG A 465 29.20 12.11 28.26
N SER A 466 28.85 11.04 27.54
CA SER A 466 27.63 11.01 26.73
C SER A 466 26.36 10.97 27.60
N THR A 467 25.45 11.92 27.36
CA THR A 467 24.08 11.92 27.90
C THR A 467 23.37 10.62 27.53
N PRO A 468 22.62 9.99 28.46
CA PRO A 468 21.81 8.82 28.12
C PRO A 468 20.78 9.15 27.06
N LYS A 469 20.66 8.30 26.05
CA LYS A 469 19.70 8.48 24.93
C LYS A 469 18.52 7.50 24.99
N LYS A 470 18.53 6.58 25.95
CA LYS A 470 17.47 5.62 26.17
C LYS A 470 17.32 5.37 27.67
N ALA A 471 16.08 5.43 28.12
CA ALA A 471 15.66 5.10 29.46
C ALA A 471 14.60 3.98 29.41
N MET A 472 14.65 3.08 30.38
CA MET A 472 13.73 1.96 30.53
C MET A 472 13.35 1.79 32.00
N LEU A 473 12.06 1.85 32.30
CA LEU A 473 11.55 1.72 33.66
C LEU A 473 11.39 0.24 34.05
N MET A 474 11.62 -0.08 35.31
CA MET A 474 11.55 -1.44 35.87
C MET A 474 11.12 -1.43 37.33
N LYS A 475 10.77 -2.61 37.86
CA LYS A 475 10.46 -2.86 39.28
C LYS A 475 9.36 -1.95 39.81
N ALA A 476 8.18 -2.03 39.20
CA ALA A 476 7.06 -1.14 39.51
C ALA A 476 7.47 0.34 39.46
N GLU A 477 8.26 0.70 38.44
CA GLU A 477 8.74 2.06 38.17
C GLU A 477 9.56 2.71 39.29
N THR A 478 10.16 1.91 40.18
CA THR A 478 11.10 2.38 41.21
C THR A 478 12.52 2.51 40.67
N ASN A 479 12.83 1.82 39.57
CA ASN A 479 14.13 1.86 38.92
C ASN A 479 14.03 2.31 37.47
N MET A 480 15.04 3.06 37.04
CA MET A 480 15.26 3.43 35.65
C MET A 480 16.63 2.95 35.20
N MET A 481 16.65 2.22 34.09
CA MET A 481 17.86 1.81 33.43
C MET A 481 18.21 2.79 32.33
N LEU A 482 19.45 3.31 32.35
CA LEU A 482 19.93 4.36 31.45
C LEU A 482 21.08 3.82 30.60
N THR A 483 20.97 3.96 29.28
CA THR A 483 22.06 3.65 28.35
C THR A 483 22.52 4.90 27.62
N SER A 484 23.85 5.05 27.57
CA SER A 484 24.53 6.12 26.84
C SER A 484 25.31 5.50 25.67
N PRO A 485 25.25 6.08 24.47
CA PRO A 485 26.11 5.64 23.38
C PRO A 485 27.59 5.81 23.76
N PHE A 486 28.44 4.88 23.31
CA PHE A 486 29.88 4.88 23.64
C PHE A 486 30.63 6.07 23.02
N LYS A 487 30.20 6.51 21.83
CA LYS A 487 30.69 7.70 21.13
C LYS A 487 29.57 8.30 20.30
N GLU A 488 29.65 9.60 20.03
CA GLU A 488 28.72 10.26 19.11
C GLU A 488 28.70 9.53 17.75
N GLY A 489 27.49 9.24 17.24
CA GLY A 489 27.29 8.45 16.01
C GLY A 489 27.38 6.92 16.16
N LYS A 490 27.84 6.38 17.31
CA LYS A 490 27.83 4.92 17.58
C LYS A 490 26.82 4.59 18.68
N PRO A 491 25.64 4.01 18.34
CA PRO A 491 24.55 3.81 19.28
C PRO A 491 24.83 2.74 20.34
N HIS A 492 25.92 1.98 20.18
CA HIS A 492 26.32 0.90 21.06
C HIS A 492 26.83 1.39 22.42
N SER A 493 26.25 0.87 23.49
CA SER A 493 26.71 1.04 24.87
C SER A 493 27.46 -0.21 25.35
N THR A 494 28.50 -0.03 26.17
CA THR A 494 29.24 -1.10 26.85
C THR A 494 28.67 -1.47 28.22
N GLY A 495 27.68 -0.71 28.71
CA GLY A 495 27.06 -0.92 30.01
C GLY A 495 25.73 -0.23 30.18
N ILE A 496 25.19 -0.29 31.40
CA ILE A 496 23.89 0.28 31.74
C ILE A 496 23.90 0.80 33.17
N LYS A 497 23.41 2.02 33.38
CA LYS A 497 23.33 2.63 34.70
C LYS A 497 21.95 2.40 35.28
N GLN A 498 21.88 1.96 36.53
CA GLN A 498 20.65 1.79 37.27
C GLN A 498 20.45 3.00 38.19
N LEU A 499 19.47 3.82 37.85
CA LEU A 499 18.97 4.92 38.67
C LEU A 499 17.84 4.39 39.55
N ASP A 500 18.00 4.52 40.86
CA ASP A 500 16.90 4.36 41.82
C ASP A 500 16.14 5.68 41.87
N ILE A 501 14.87 5.65 41.48
CA ILE A 501 14.04 6.85 41.29
C ILE A 501 13.67 7.47 42.64
N ASP A 502 13.39 6.64 43.64
CA ASP A 502 12.97 7.09 44.97
C ASP A 502 14.09 7.85 45.70
N THR A 503 15.32 7.38 45.58
CA THR A 503 16.50 8.02 46.17
C THR A 503 17.15 9.06 45.25
N GLY A 504 16.84 9.02 43.94
CA GLY A 504 17.43 9.88 42.93
C GLY A 504 18.93 9.65 42.74
N LYS A 505 19.42 8.43 42.92
CA LYS A 505 20.85 8.10 42.84
C LYS A 505 21.13 6.96 41.87
N ILE A 506 22.26 7.04 41.19
CA ILE A 506 22.80 5.89 40.46
C ILE A 506 23.30 4.89 41.51
N VAL A 507 22.58 3.77 41.66
CA VAL A 507 22.90 2.74 42.64
C VAL A 507 23.89 1.73 42.10
N THR A 508 23.89 1.51 40.78
CA THR A 508 24.76 0.52 40.12
C THR A 508 25.09 0.95 38.69
N GLU A 509 26.33 0.72 38.26
CA GLU A 509 26.72 0.76 36.85
C GLU A 509 27.14 -0.65 36.42
N TRP A 510 26.37 -1.25 35.52
CA TRP A 510 26.56 -2.62 35.06
C TRP A 510 27.36 -2.64 33.76
N LYS A 511 28.29 -3.59 33.62
CA LYS A 511 28.99 -3.88 32.37
C LYS A 511 28.33 -5.03 31.62
N PHE A 512 28.27 -4.93 30.30
CA PHE A 512 27.87 -6.04 29.45
C PHE A 512 29.09 -6.90 29.11
N GLU A 513 29.10 -8.14 29.60
CA GLU A 513 30.18 -9.10 29.33
C GLU A 513 29.59 -10.44 28.94
N LYS A 514 30.36 -11.21 28.16
CA LYS A 514 30.09 -12.61 27.92
C LYS A 514 31.41 -13.38 27.86
N ASP A 515 31.50 -14.44 28.66
CA ASP A 515 32.66 -15.34 28.69
C ASP A 515 34.00 -14.60 28.91
N GLY A 516 34.05 -13.60 29.81
CA GLY A 516 35.25 -12.81 30.07
C GLY A 516 35.55 -11.72 29.05
N THR A 517 34.64 -11.49 28.09
CA THR A 517 34.81 -10.52 27.00
C THR A 517 33.74 -9.44 27.05
N ASP A 518 34.16 -8.18 27.09
CA ASP A 518 33.26 -7.04 26.99
C ASP A 518 32.46 -7.09 25.68
N ILE A 519 31.15 -6.87 25.78
CA ILE A 519 30.28 -6.77 24.61
C ILE A 519 29.45 -5.49 24.67
N THR A 520 28.84 -5.14 23.54
CA THR A 520 28.00 -3.96 23.41
C THR A 520 26.54 -4.31 23.23
N MET A 521 25.67 -3.36 23.58
CA MET A 521 24.24 -3.38 23.29
C MET A 521 23.87 -2.11 22.54
N ARG A 522 23.10 -2.25 21.46
CA ARG A 522 22.51 -1.16 20.70
C ARG A 522 21.23 -0.64 21.35
N ASP A 523 20.38 -1.55 21.80
CA ASP A 523 19.07 -1.22 22.36
C ASP A 523 18.69 -2.21 23.47
N ILE A 524 17.78 -1.78 24.35
CA ILE A 524 17.25 -2.56 25.46
C ILE A 524 15.73 -2.36 25.57
N THR A 525 15.03 -3.38 26.05
CA THR A 525 13.59 -3.29 26.35
C THR A 525 13.21 -4.28 27.45
N ASN A 526 12.05 -4.07 28.08
CA ASN A 526 11.52 -4.99 29.06
C ASN A 526 11.17 -6.36 28.43
N ASP A 527 11.15 -7.42 29.24
CA ASP A 527 10.84 -8.78 28.77
C ASP A 527 9.45 -8.93 28.15
N THR A 528 8.47 -8.17 28.67
CA THR A 528 7.13 -8.04 28.12
C THR A 528 6.70 -6.57 28.09
N LYS A 529 5.66 -6.25 27.32
CA LYS A 529 5.07 -4.90 27.25
C LYS A 529 4.52 -4.40 28.61
N GLY A 530 4.27 -5.31 29.56
CA GLY A 530 3.81 -5.00 30.93
C GLY A 530 4.86 -5.13 32.04
N SER A 531 6.06 -5.68 31.75
CA SER A 531 7.07 -6.01 32.77
C SER A 531 7.60 -4.79 33.56
N GLN A 532 7.42 -3.58 33.06
CA GLN A 532 7.71 -2.35 33.80
C GLN A 532 6.96 -2.26 35.15
N LEU A 533 5.75 -2.82 35.22
CA LEU A 533 4.88 -2.80 36.39
C LEU A 533 5.19 -3.91 37.40
N ASP A 534 5.97 -4.93 37.03
CA ASP A 534 6.28 -6.06 37.91
C ASP A 534 7.41 -5.68 38.88
N PRO A 535 7.15 -5.64 40.21
CA PRO A 535 8.17 -5.30 41.20
C PRO A 535 9.27 -6.37 41.36
N SER A 536 9.00 -7.59 40.93
CA SER A 536 9.92 -8.73 41.02
C SER A 536 10.82 -8.90 39.80
N GLU A 537 10.55 -8.17 38.72
CA GLU A 537 11.29 -8.24 37.47
C GLU A 537 12.76 -7.90 37.69
N SER A 538 13.64 -8.78 37.24
CA SER A 538 15.09 -8.62 37.36
C SER A 538 15.81 -8.96 36.06
N THR A 539 15.07 -9.20 34.99
CA THR A 539 15.60 -9.48 33.67
C THR A 539 15.10 -8.43 32.67
N PHE A 540 15.85 -8.27 31.59
CA PHE A 540 15.46 -7.41 30.47
C PHE A 540 16.12 -7.91 29.19
N LEU A 541 15.59 -7.50 28.05
CA LEU A 541 16.10 -7.89 26.74
C LEU A 541 17.16 -6.89 26.25
N GLY A 542 18.17 -7.42 25.59
CA GLY A 542 19.24 -6.67 24.92
C GLY A 542 19.35 -7.05 23.45
N LEU A 543 19.56 -6.03 22.62
CA LEU A 543 19.77 -6.17 21.19
C LEU A 543 21.11 -5.55 20.79
N ASP A 544 21.86 -6.25 19.95
CA ASP A 544 23.02 -5.76 19.23
C ASP A 544 22.89 -6.14 17.74
N ASP A 545 23.77 -5.68 16.87
CA ASP A 545 23.66 -5.84 15.41
C ASP A 545 23.46 -7.30 14.96
N ASN A 546 24.04 -8.24 15.73
CA ASN A 546 23.90 -9.68 15.51
C ASN A 546 23.67 -10.46 16.80
N ARG A 547 23.08 -9.84 17.82
CA ARG A 547 22.81 -10.50 19.11
C ARG A 547 21.42 -10.16 19.59
N LEU A 548 20.72 -11.17 20.09
CA LEU A 548 19.48 -11.01 20.85
C LEU A 548 19.60 -11.84 22.12
N CYS A 549 19.38 -11.22 23.27
CA CYS A 549 19.57 -11.88 24.56
C CYS A 549 18.70 -11.30 25.66
N GLN A 550 18.63 -12.04 26.76
CA GLN A 550 18.03 -11.61 28.02
C GLN A 550 19.12 -11.50 29.08
N TRP A 551 19.27 -10.31 29.64
CA TRP A 551 20.16 -9.99 30.74
C TRP A 551 19.48 -10.24 32.08
N ASP A 552 20.25 -10.69 33.07
CA ASP A 552 19.81 -10.88 34.44
C ASP A 552 20.61 -10.01 35.40
N MET A 553 19.90 -9.20 36.17
CA MET A 553 20.45 -8.26 37.14
C MET A 553 20.73 -8.89 38.51
N ARG A 554 20.39 -10.17 38.71
CA ARG A 554 20.69 -10.89 39.95
C ARG A 554 22.15 -11.32 39.94
N ASP A 555 22.91 -10.84 40.91
CA ASP A 555 24.28 -11.29 41.11
C ASP A 555 24.29 -12.76 41.58
N LYS A 556 24.94 -13.64 40.83
CA LYS A 556 25.13 -15.07 41.17
C LYS A 556 25.89 -15.27 42.48
N ARG A 557 26.67 -14.28 42.93
CA ARG A 557 27.43 -14.33 44.19
C ARG A 557 26.61 -13.91 45.41
N GLY A 558 25.42 -13.33 45.22
CA GLY A 558 24.49 -12.99 46.31
C GLY A 558 24.98 -11.93 47.30
N ILE A 559 26.10 -11.24 47.05
CA ILE A 559 26.71 -10.28 47.98
C ILE A 559 26.70 -8.89 47.35
N VAL A 560 25.66 -8.12 47.65
CA VAL A 560 25.56 -6.67 47.32
C VAL A 560 26.63 -5.85 48.07
N GLN A 561 27.25 -6.41 49.13
CA GLN A 561 28.15 -5.70 50.04
C GLN A 561 29.59 -5.49 49.55
N ASP A 562 30.06 -6.20 48.52
CA ASP A 562 31.44 -6.05 48.02
C ASP A 562 31.59 -5.04 46.85
N ILE A 563 30.48 -4.57 46.27
CA ILE A 563 30.46 -3.59 45.17
C ILE A 563 31.10 -2.25 45.58
N VAL A 564 31.07 -1.90 46.87
CA VAL A 564 31.61 -0.63 47.39
C VAL A 564 33.09 -0.73 47.77
N LYS A 565 33.66 -1.93 47.96
CA LYS A 565 35.04 -2.10 48.46
C LYS A 565 36.07 -2.40 47.37
N GLY A 566 35.62 -2.83 46.19
CA GLY A 566 36.49 -3.46 45.19
C GLY A 566 36.72 -2.72 43.89
N GLY A 567 36.28 -1.47 43.69
CA GLY A 567 36.60 -0.67 42.48
C GLY A 567 36.12 -1.21 41.10
N ASP A 568 35.64 -2.44 41.02
CA ASP A 568 35.19 -3.10 39.80
C ASP A 568 33.67 -3.05 39.66
N SER A 569 33.18 -2.49 38.55
CA SER A 569 31.75 -2.47 38.20
C SER A 569 31.20 -3.89 38.04
N PRO A 570 30.01 -4.21 38.56
CA PRO A 570 29.41 -5.54 38.42
C PRO A 570 29.09 -5.88 36.95
N VAL A 571 29.18 -7.17 36.64
CA VAL A 571 29.01 -7.71 35.29
C VAL A 571 27.65 -8.38 35.15
N LEU A 572 26.88 -8.00 34.14
CA LEU A 572 25.63 -8.68 33.80
C LEU A 572 25.93 -10.02 33.14
N ASN A 573 25.12 -11.02 33.48
CA ASN A 573 25.14 -12.32 32.81
C ASN A 573 23.84 -12.48 32.03
N TRP A 574 23.92 -13.01 30.81
CA TRP A 574 22.72 -13.35 30.05
C TRP A 574 22.18 -14.74 30.43
N THR A 575 20.87 -14.89 30.61
CA THR A 575 20.23 -16.18 30.96
C THR A 575 19.92 -17.01 29.72
N GLN A 576 19.52 -16.31 28.67
CA GLN A 576 19.17 -16.87 27.37
C GLN A 576 19.55 -15.88 26.28
N GLY A 577 19.81 -16.39 25.08
CA GLY A 577 20.16 -15.54 23.95
C GLY A 577 20.93 -16.28 22.87
N HIS A 578 21.19 -15.56 21.78
CA HIS A 578 21.95 -16.08 20.66
C HIS A 578 22.81 -15.00 20.03
N GLN A 579 24.04 -15.39 19.69
CA GLN A 579 24.94 -14.61 18.84
C GLN A 579 24.87 -15.20 17.44
N PHE A 580 24.40 -14.42 16.48
CA PHE A 580 24.35 -14.82 15.08
C PHE A 580 25.72 -14.63 14.42
N SER A 581 26.04 -15.51 13.48
CA SER A 581 27.37 -15.58 12.86
C SER A 581 27.74 -14.34 12.05
N ARG A 582 26.75 -13.63 11.47
CA ARG A 582 26.74 -12.26 10.89
C ARG A 582 25.49 -12.09 9.99
N GLY A 583 25.18 -10.86 9.60
CA GLY A 583 24.22 -10.56 8.52
C GLY A 583 22.76 -10.41 8.94
N THR A 584 22.45 -10.41 10.24
CA THR A 584 21.11 -10.09 10.73
C THR A 584 20.85 -8.59 10.71
N ASN A 585 21.88 -7.77 10.92
CA ASN A 585 21.84 -6.31 10.89
C ASN A 585 20.66 -5.75 11.71
N PHE A 586 20.48 -6.26 12.93
CA PHE A 586 19.40 -5.81 13.81
C PHE A 586 19.57 -4.33 14.16
N GLN A 587 18.44 -3.63 14.22
CA GLN A 587 18.41 -2.18 14.40
C GLN A 587 17.57 -1.78 15.62
N CYS A 588 16.40 -2.40 15.78
CA CYS A 588 15.43 -2.08 16.83
C CYS A 588 14.58 -3.30 17.16
N PHE A 589 13.94 -3.30 18.33
CA PHE A 589 13.08 -4.39 18.77
C PHE A 589 12.05 -3.95 19.82
N ALA A 590 11.00 -4.76 19.98
CA ALA A 590 9.98 -4.60 21.01
C ALA A 590 9.47 -5.98 21.46
N SER A 591 8.81 -6.01 22.62
CA SER A 591 8.18 -7.21 23.18
C SER A 591 6.66 -7.03 23.29
N ALA A 592 5.91 -8.10 23.03
CA ALA A 592 4.46 -8.17 23.23
C ALA A 592 4.13 -8.49 24.70
N GLY A 593 2.84 -8.53 25.05
CA GLY A 593 2.38 -8.85 26.41
C GLY A 593 2.73 -10.27 26.87
N ASP A 594 2.79 -11.23 25.93
CA ASP A 594 3.18 -12.62 26.22
C ASP A 594 4.70 -12.84 26.30
N GLY A 595 5.49 -11.83 25.95
CA GLY A 595 6.96 -11.85 25.86
C GLY A 595 7.50 -12.34 24.52
N SER A 596 6.66 -12.45 23.49
CA SER A 596 7.12 -12.60 22.10
C SER A 596 7.85 -11.35 21.63
N ILE A 597 8.83 -11.51 20.73
CA ILE A 597 9.80 -10.44 20.41
C ILE A 597 9.77 -10.15 18.91
N VAL A 598 9.57 -8.89 18.55
CA VAL A 598 9.70 -8.41 17.18
C VAL A 598 11.03 -7.68 17.02
N VAL A 599 11.76 -7.95 15.94
CA VAL A 599 13.05 -7.32 15.64
C VAL A 599 13.04 -6.75 14.22
N GLY A 600 13.31 -5.45 14.09
CA GLY A 600 13.54 -4.76 12.83
C GLY A 600 15.03 -4.71 12.49
N SER A 601 15.35 -4.77 11.19
CA SER A 601 16.72 -4.76 10.67
C SER A 601 16.99 -3.62 9.70
N ARG A 602 18.28 -3.27 9.55
CA ARG A 602 18.77 -2.27 8.60
C ARG A 602 18.49 -2.62 7.14
N ASP A 603 18.32 -3.91 6.81
CA ASP A 603 17.92 -4.38 5.47
C ASP A 603 16.40 -4.33 5.23
N GLY A 604 15.64 -3.73 6.16
CA GLY A 604 14.20 -3.56 6.06
C GLY A 604 13.39 -4.77 6.52
N LYS A 605 14.02 -5.87 6.93
CA LYS A 605 13.30 -7.07 7.38
C LYS A 605 12.76 -6.92 8.79
N ILE A 606 11.63 -7.57 9.05
CA ILE A 606 11.01 -7.69 10.38
C ILE A 606 10.95 -9.17 10.75
N ARG A 607 11.52 -9.56 11.88
CA ARG A 607 11.61 -10.95 12.35
C ARG A 607 10.84 -11.13 13.66
N LEU A 608 10.05 -12.19 13.72
CA LEU A 608 9.23 -12.53 14.89
C LEU A 608 9.85 -13.73 15.61
N TYR A 609 10.18 -13.57 16.89
CA TYR A 609 10.73 -14.60 17.76
C TYR A 609 9.73 -14.95 18.85
N SER A 610 9.66 -16.22 19.22
CA SER A 610 8.88 -16.65 20.37
C SER A 610 9.64 -16.36 21.66
N ARG A 611 8.91 -16.15 22.77
CA ARG A 611 9.52 -16.00 24.11
C ARG A 611 10.51 -17.10 24.47
N THR A 612 10.21 -18.33 24.04
CA THR A 612 10.99 -19.54 24.37
C THR A 612 12.24 -19.73 23.52
N SER A 613 12.41 -18.98 22.42
CA SER A 613 13.57 -19.18 21.53
C SER A 613 13.95 -17.92 20.77
N MET A 614 15.11 -17.37 21.11
CA MET A 614 15.77 -16.26 20.41
C MET A 614 16.75 -16.72 19.33
N ARG A 615 16.87 -18.03 19.07
CA ARG A 615 17.84 -18.59 18.11
C ARG A 615 17.35 -18.53 16.67
N GLN A 616 16.05 -18.69 16.47
CA GLN A 616 15.46 -18.71 15.14
C GLN A 616 14.11 -18.02 15.16
N ALA A 617 13.94 -17.05 14.26
CA ALA A 617 12.66 -16.40 14.05
C ALA A 617 11.63 -17.42 13.55
N LYS A 618 10.42 -17.35 14.07
CA LYS A 618 9.28 -18.14 13.59
C LYS A 618 8.82 -17.64 12.23
N THR A 619 8.75 -16.33 12.05
CA THR A 619 8.42 -15.68 10.77
C THR A 619 9.39 -14.52 10.52
N ALA A 620 9.76 -14.32 9.26
CA ALA A 620 10.63 -13.23 8.82
C ALA A 620 10.03 -12.56 7.59
N PHE A 621 9.50 -11.36 7.78
CA PHE A 621 8.93 -10.54 6.72
C PHE A 621 10.05 -9.87 5.89
N PRO A 622 9.91 -9.85 4.56
CA PRO A 622 10.84 -9.14 3.69
C PRO A 622 10.73 -7.63 3.88
N GLY A 623 11.80 -6.90 3.59
CA GLY A 623 11.76 -5.43 3.58
C GLY A 623 11.23 -4.89 2.25
N LEU A 624 10.64 -3.69 2.28
CA LEU A 624 10.20 -2.96 1.09
C LEU A 624 11.26 -1.97 0.58
N GLY A 625 12.52 -2.14 0.99
CA GLY A 625 13.65 -1.33 0.51
C GLY A 625 14.16 -0.24 1.43
N SER A 626 13.48 0.04 2.54
CA SER A 626 13.92 1.01 3.55
C SER A 626 14.30 0.30 4.86
N PRO A 627 15.33 0.77 5.59
CA PRO A 627 15.66 0.28 6.92
C PRO A 627 14.47 0.40 7.88
N ILE A 628 14.31 -0.59 8.78
CA ILE A 628 13.39 -0.45 9.91
C ILE A 628 14.15 0.24 11.06
N THR A 629 13.76 1.46 11.39
CA THR A 629 14.43 2.29 12.41
C THR A 629 13.80 2.14 13.79
N HIS A 630 12.52 1.78 13.85
CA HIS A 630 11.79 1.49 15.09
C HIS A 630 10.72 0.42 14.84
N VAL A 631 10.37 -0.35 15.88
CA VAL A 631 9.24 -1.29 15.85
C VAL A 631 8.43 -1.20 17.13
N ASP A 632 7.13 -1.40 17.03
CA ASP A 632 6.23 -1.64 18.16
C ASP A 632 5.27 -2.78 17.80
N VAL A 633 4.65 -3.39 18.81
CA VAL A 633 3.75 -4.53 18.68
C VAL A 633 2.58 -4.36 19.64
N THR A 634 1.37 -4.76 19.23
CA THR A 634 0.21 -4.73 20.12
C THR A 634 0.41 -5.67 21.31
N TYR A 635 -0.26 -5.40 22.43
CA TYR A 635 -0.14 -6.20 23.64
C TYR A 635 -0.45 -7.69 23.39
N ASP A 636 -1.44 -7.97 22.54
CA ASP A 636 -1.82 -9.33 22.13
C ASP A 636 -0.95 -9.95 21.02
N GLY A 637 0.01 -9.20 20.48
CA GLY A 637 0.90 -9.65 19.40
C GLY A 637 0.24 -9.80 18.03
N LYS A 638 -1.03 -9.41 17.85
CA LYS A 638 -1.74 -9.54 16.56
C LYS A 638 -1.22 -8.57 15.49
N TRP A 639 -0.67 -7.44 15.89
CA TRP A 639 -0.23 -6.39 14.97
C TRP A 639 1.17 -5.90 15.27
N VAL A 640 1.95 -5.73 14.22
CA VAL A 640 3.30 -5.18 14.27
C VAL A 640 3.36 -3.89 13.46
N LEU A 641 3.96 -2.86 14.03
CA LEU A 641 4.22 -1.59 13.38
C LEU A 641 5.74 -1.45 13.18
N GLY A 642 6.17 -1.31 11.93
CA GLY A 642 7.55 -0.95 11.59
C GLY A 642 7.63 0.50 11.15
N THR A 643 8.64 1.23 11.61
CA THR A 643 8.93 2.60 11.20
C THR A 643 10.09 2.61 10.22
N THR A 644 9.95 3.32 9.10
CA THR A 644 11.02 3.61 8.13
C THR A 644 11.11 5.11 7.93
N ASP A 645 12.14 5.62 7.26
CA ASP A 645 12.27 7.07 7.02
C ASP A 645 11.06 7.70 6.30
N THR A 646 10.35 6.97 5.45
CA THR A 646 9.33 7.57 4.55
C THR A 646 7.90 7.07 4.77
N TYR A 647 7.72 6.01 5.54
CA TYR A 647 6.41 5.43 5.85
C TYR A 647 6.48 4.55 7.09
N LEU A 648 5.34 4.28 7.72
CA LEU A 648 5.19 3.15 8.64
C LEU A 648 4.58 1.97 7.88
N ILE A 649 4.93 0.75 8.28
CA ILE A 649 4.37 -0.50 7.77
C ILE A 649 3.62 -1.22 8.89
N LEU A 650 2.33 -1.45 8.69
CA LEU A 650 1.47 -2.19 9.61
C LEU A 650 1.26 -3.60 9.07
N ILE A 651 1.64 -4.59 9.87
CA ILE A 651 1.59 -6.01 9.54
C ILE A 651 0.63 -6.72 10.48
N CYS A 652 -0.36 -7.43 9.94
CA CYS A 652 -1.12 -8.42 10.68
C CYS A 652 -0.27 -9.69 10.84
N THR A 653 -0.12 -10.17 12.07
CA THR A 653 0.64 -11.40 12.36
C THR A 653 -0.27 -12.62 12.44
N LEU A 654 -1.58 -12.46 12.33
CA LEU A 654 -2.52 -13.57 12.35
C LEU A 654 -2.45 -14.37 11.07
N PHE A 655 -2.53 -15.69 11.22
CA PHE A 655 -2.69 -16.63 10.12
C PHE A 655 -3.43 -17.87 10.60
N THR A 656 -4.07 -18.55 9.67
CA THR A 656 -4.69 -19.86 9.90
C THR A 656 -3.68 -20.95 9.56
N ASP A 657 -3.37 -21.79 10.54
CA ASP A 657 -2.46 -22.91 10.32
C ASP A 657 -3.11 -24.08 9.56
N LYS A 658 -2.34 -25.15 9.32
CA LYS A 658 -2.83 -26.35 8.60
C LYS A 658 -3.95 -27.09 9.33
N ASP A 659 -4.07 -26.89 10.64
CA ASP A 659 -5.09 -27.51 11.49
C ASP A 659 -6.36 -26.63 11.58
N GLY A 660 -6.41 -25.53 10.82
CA GLY A 660 -7.52 -24.58 10.85
C GLY A 660 -7.53 -23.66 12.08
N LYS A 661 -6.43 -23.59 12.84
CA LYS A 661 -6.34 -22.78 14.05
C LYS A 661 -5.68 -21.44 13.76
N THR A 662 -6.32 -20.36 14.20
CA THR A 662 -5.75 -19.01 14.16
C THR A 662 -4.59 -18.88 15.15
N LYS A 663 -3.43 -18.46 14.65
CA LYS A 663 -2.18 -18.28 15.41
C LYS A 663 -1.51 -16.97 15.02
N THR A 664 -0.59 -16.51 15.87
CA THR A 664 0.29 -15.38 15.54
C THR A 664 1.58 -15.87 14.89
N GLY A 665 2.19 -15.05 14.03
CA GLY A 665 3.48 -15.30 13.40
C GLY A 665 4.67 -15.42 14.38
N PHE A 666 4.45 -15.10 15.66
CA PHE A 666 5.39 -15.37 16.76
C PHE A 666 5.37 -16.83 17.23
N SER A 667 4.28 -17.55 16.98
CA SER A 667 4.09 -18.94 17.42
C SER A 667 4.31 -19.96 16.29
N GLY A 668 4.25 -19.53 15.03
CA GLY A 668 4.44 -20.39 13.87
C GLY A 668 4.86 -19.64 12.61
N ARG A 669 5.22 -20.41 11.57
CA ARG A 669 5.52 -19.88 10.24
C ARG A 669 4.21 -19.59 9.52
N MET A 670 4.01 -18.33 9.12
CA MET A 670 2.74 -17.91 8.52
C MET A 670 2.49 -18.47 7.11
N GLY A 671 3.55 -18.81 6.36
CA GLY A 671 3.43 -19.34 5.01
C GLY A 671 2.94 -18.28 4.01
N ASN A 672 2.24 -18.71 2.96
CA ASN A 672 1.89 -17.89 1.79
C ASN A 672 0.48 -17.30 1.80
N LYS A 673 -0.41 -17.75 2.68
CA LYS A 673 -1.76 -17.22 2.85
C LYS A 673 -1.76 -16.20 3.98
N ILE A 674 -1.20 -15.03 3.69
CA ILE A 674 -1.10 -13.95 4.65
C ILE A 674 -1.60 -12.64 4.03
N PRO A 675 -2.14 -11.74 4.87
CA PRO A 675 -2.53 -10.42 4.42
C PRO A 675 -1.33 -9.60 3.94
N ALA A 676 -1.56 -8.78 2.92
CA ALA A 676 -0.61 -7.74 2.55
C ALA A 676 -0.57 -6.65 3.64
N PRO A 677 0.61 -6.05 3.90
CA PRO A 677 0.74 -5.01 4.89
C PRO A 677 0.09 -3.71 4.40
N ARG A 678 -0.30 -2.86 5.35
CA ARG A 678 -0.75 -1.49 5.05
C ARG A 678 0.35 -0.50 5.34
N LEU A 679 0.49 0.50 4.48
CA LEU A 679 1.45 1.58 4.65
C LEU A 679 0.76 2.80 5.25
N LEU A 680 1.41 3.49 6.17
CA LEU A 680 0.95 4.76 6.74
C LEU A 680 1.91 5.83 6.25
N LYS A 681 1.39 6.80 5.51
CA LYS A 681 2.19 7.78 4.76
C LYS A 681 1.67 9.19 4.95
N LEU A 682 2.59 10.15 4.92
CA LEU A 682 2.21 11.55 4.75
C LEU A 682 1.75 11.82 3.32
N THR A 683 0.87 12.80 3.16
CA THR A 683 0.63 13.38 1.84
C THR A 683 1.93 14.04 1.33
N PRO A 684 2.13 14.15 0.00
CA PRO A 684 3.27 14.87 -0.55
C PRO A 684 3.40 16.30 0.01
N LEU A 685 2.26 16.96 0.24
CA LEU A 685 2.22 18.31 0.80
C LEU A 685 2.74 18.35 2.24
N ASP A 686 2.23 17.48 3.11
CA ASP A 686 2.65 17.41 4.51
C ASP A 686 4.10 16.96 4.66
N SER A 687 4.55 16.00 3.83
CA SER A 687 5.95 15.60 3.82
C SER A 687 6.88 16.73 3.39
N HIS A 688 6.48 17.55 2.40
CA HIS A 688 7.26 18.71 2.01
C HIS A 688 7.30 19.79 3.11
N MET A 689 6.18 20.00 3.82
CA MET A 689 6.11 20.95 4.93
C MET A 689 6.91 20.49 6.16
N ALA A 690 7.16 19.19 6.32
CA ALA A 690 8.08 18.66 7.33
C ALA A 690 9.54 19.09 7.13
N GLY A 691 9.88 19.66 5.97
CA GLY A 691 11.18 20.27 5.70
C GLY A 691 12.31 19.25 5.58
N ALA A 692 13.53 19.66 5.94
CA ALA A 692 14.72 18.81 5.82
C ALA A 692 14.69 17.59 6.75
N SER A 693 13.94 17.64 7.86
CA SER A 693 13.74 16.56 8.81
C SER A 693 12.43 15.80 8.54
N ASN A 694 12.17 15.41 7.30
CA ASN A 694 10.93 14.75 6.89
C ASN A 694 10.91 13.23 7.15
N LYS A 695 11.83 12.72 7.98
CA LYS A 695 11.95 11.30 8.28
C LYS A 695 11.05 10.91 9.44
N PHE A 696 10.30 9.82 9.30
CA PHE A 696 9.57 9.23 10.41
C PHE A 696 10.51 8.63 11.46
N HIS A 697 10.18 8.84 12.72
CA HIS A 697 10.76 8.13 13.85
C HIS A 697 9.73 7.92 14.97
N GLY A 698 9.99 6.91 15.83
CA GLY A 698 9.15 6.63 17.01
C GLY A 698 7.69 6.30 16.67
N GLY A 699 7.46 5.31 15.81
CA GLY A 699 6.11 4.80 15.55
C GLY A 699 5.62 3.90 16.70
N HIS A 700 4.55 4.29 17.38
CA HIS A 700 4.00 3.59 18.54
C HIS A 700 2.50 3.34 18.41
N PHE A 701 2.05 2.23 18.97
CA PHE A 701 0.64 2.05 19.31
C PHE A 701 0.29 2.83 20.58
N SER A 702 -0.96 3.25 20.75
CA SER A 702 -1.47 3.73 22.03
C SER A 702 -1.25 2.69 23.13
N TRP A 703 -0.91 3.08 24.35
CA TRP A 703 -0.34 2.13 25.30
C TRP A 703 -1.39 1.42 26.18
N VAL A 704 -1.50 0.10 26.03
CA VAL A 704 -2.27 -0.80 26.89
C VAL A 704 -1.36 -1.91 27.44
N THR A 705 -1.67 -2.42 28.64
CA THR A 705 -0.95 -3.57 29.24
C THR A 705 -1.87 -4.65 29.79
N GLU A 706 -3.16 -4.64 29.40
CA GLU A 706 -4.15 -5.60 29.90
C GLU A 706 -4.65 -6.51 28.79
N ASN A 707 -4.72 -7.81 29.07
CA ASN A 707 -5.29 -8.78 28.13
C ASN A 707 -6.76 -8.46 27.85
N GLY A 708 -7.14 -8.44 26.57
CA GLY A 708 -8.51 -8.17 26.13
C GLY A 708 -8.83 -6.70 25.89
N LYS A 709 -7.93 -5.77 26.26
CA LYS A 709 -7.97 -4.40 25.76
C LYS A 709 -7.16 -4.28 24.47
N GLN A 710 -7.59 -3.40 23.59
CA GLN A 710 -6.92 -3.13 22.32
C GLN A 710 -6.45 -1.69 22.23
N GLU A 711 -5.33 -1.50 21.56
CA GLU A 711 -4.84 -0.21 21.15
C GLU A 711 -5.81 0.44 20.15
N ARG A 712 -5.89 1.78 20.18
CA ARG A 712 -6.87 2.55 19.40
C ARG A 712 -6.24 3.54 18.43
N HIS A 713 -5.00 3.92 18.67
CA HIS A 713 -4.30 4.90 17.85
C HIS A 713 -2.88 4.45 17.52
N LEU A 714 -2.36 4.98 16.42
CA LEU A 714 -0.97 4.90 16.03
C LEU A 714 -0.43 6.33 16.02
N VAL A 715 0.76 6.55 16.58
CA VAL A 715 1.44 7.85 16.51
C VAL A 715 2.86 7.67 16.01
N ALA A 716 3.33 8.60 15.18
CA ALA A 716 4.73 8.71 14.82
C ALA A 716 5.15 10.17 14.71
N THR A 717 6.45 10.42 14.82
CA THR A 717 7.02 11.76 14.72
C THR A 717 7.67 11.98 13.36
N VAL A 718 7.47 13.15 12.76
CA VAL A 718 8.13 13.60 11.53
C VAL A 718 8.53 15.06 11.67
N GLY A 719 9.80 15.33 11.98
CA GLY A 719 10.28 16.69 12.19
C GLY A 719 9.48 17.38 13.28
N LYS A 720 8.68 18.39 12.91
CA LYS A 720 7.84 19.17 13.84
C LYS A 720 6.42 18.63 14.03
N PHE A 721 6.11 17.49 13.42
CA PHE A 721 4.77 16.92 13.40
C PHE A 721 4.69 15.65 14.25
N SER A 722 3.71 15.56 15.14
CA SER A 722 3.18 14.27 15.59
C SER A 722 2.04 13.90 14.65
N VAL A 723 2.11 12.72 14.04
CA VAL A 723 1.13 12.22 13.07
C VAL A 723 0.36 11.09 13.72
N ILE A 724 -0.95 11.24 13.83
CA ILE A 724 -1.83 10.35 14.60
C ILE A 724 -2.83 9.70 13.65
N TRP A 725 -2.84 8.38 13.59
CA TRP A 725 -3.87 7.60 12.89
C TRP A 725 -4.81 6.93 13.89
N ASP A 726 -6.07 6.88 13.52
CA ASP A 726 -7.06 6.02 14.14
C ASP A 726 -6.83 4.57 13.68
N PHE A 727 -6.58 3.67 14.62
CA PHE A 727 -6.19 2.30 14.29
C PHE A 727 -7.35 1.50 13.69
N GLN A 728 -8.59 1.75 14.12
CA GLN A 728 -9.78 1.09 13.58
C GLN A 728 -10.01 1.51 12.12
N ARG A 729 -9.90 2.80 11.80
CA ARG A 729 -9.97 3.29 10.40
C ARG A 729 -8.85 2.73 9.54
N VAL A 730 -7.66 2.54 10.12
CA VAL A 730 -6.55 1.91 9.39
C VAL A 730 -6.86 0.44 9.09
N LYS A 731 -7.52 -0.31 9.99
CA LYS A 731 -7.94 -1.71 9.76
C LYS A 731 -9.11 -1.84 8.79
N ASN A 732 -10.03 -0.88 8.73
CA ASN A 732 -11.20 -0.94 7.86
C ASN A 732 -10.85 -0.95 6.36
N SER A 733 -11.07 -2.09 5.70
CA SER A 733 -10.81 -2.28 4.26
C SER A 733 -11.67 -1.41 3.35
N ALA A 734 -12.88 -1.04 3.80
CA ALA A 734 -13.81 -0.20 3.05
C ALA A 734 -13.51 1.30 3.17
N HIS A 735 -12.49 1.68 3.93
CA HIS A 735 -12.15 3.07 4.17
C HIS A 735 -11.64 3.78 2.89
N ASP A 736 -12.10 5.02 2.67
CA ASP A 736 -11.86 5.79 1.45
C ASP A 736 -10.38 5.95 1.08
N CYS A 737 -9.49 5.94 2.08
CA CYS A 737 -8.06 6.02 1.85
C CYS A 737 -7.56 4.90 0.92
N TYR A 738 -8.19 3.73 0.87
CA TYR A 738 -7.75 2.57 0.07
C TYR A 738 -8.42 2.45 -1.30
N ARG A 739 -9.39 3.32 -1.57
CA ARG A 739 -10.15 3.28 -2.83
C ARG A 739 -9.24 3.58 -4.01
N ASN A 740 -9.33 2.74 -5.05
CA ASN A 740 -8.65 2.93 -6.33
C ASN A 740 -7.12 3.08 -6.24
N GLN A 741 -6.51 2.49 -5.22
CA GLN A 741 -5.06 2.39 -5.08
C GLN A 741 -4.49 1.19 -5.85
N GLN A 742 -3.28 1.33 -6.36
CA GLN A 742 -2.52 0.26 -7.01
C GLN A 742 -1.31 -0.11 -6.13
N GLY A 743 -1.05 -1.41 -5.99
CA GLY A 743 -0.02 -1.92 -5.08
C GLY A 743 -0.47 -1.90 -3.62
N LEU A 744 0.49 -1.76 -2.70
CA LEU A 744 0.21 -1.86 -1.26
C LEU A 744 -0.70 -0.72 -0.80
N LYS A 745 -1.79 -1.09 -0.13
CA LYS A 745 -2.76 -0.16 0.47
C LYS A 745 -2.05 0.80 1.42
N SER A 746 -2.22 2.11 1.18
CA SER A 746 -1.59 3.21 1.90
C SER A 746 -2.65 4.13 2.52
N CYS A 747 -2.58 4.38 3.82
CA CYS A 747 -3.47 5.28 4.55
C CYS A 747 -2.83 6.67 4.71
N TYR A 748 -3.58 7.69 4.33
CA TYR A 748 -3.24 9.12 4.43
C TYR A 748 -4.20 9.87 5.36
N CYS A 749 -5.01 9.15 6.12
CA CYS A 749 -6.09 9.69 6.93
C CYS A 749 -5.59 9.80 8.38
N TYR A 750 -4.92 10.90 8.68
CA TYR A 750 -4.31 11.18 9.98
C TYR A 750 -4.64 12.60 10.47
N LYS A 751 -4.41 12.82 11.76
CA LYS A 751 -4.34 14.16 12.35
C LYS A 751 -2.87 14.53 12.58
N THR A 752 -2.58 15.82 12.58
CA THR A 752 -1.24 16.33 12.88
C THR A 752 -1.28 17.25 14.09
N VAL A 753 -0.28 17.13 14.95
CA VAL A 753 0.08 18.12 15.97
C VAL A 753 1.35 18.79 15.47
N LEU A 754 1.32 20.11 15.31
CA LEU A 754 2.50 20.90 14.92
C LEU A 754 3.14 21.52 16.16
N LYS A 755 4.48 21.50 16.21
CA LYS A 755 5.29 22.22 17.19
C LYS A 755 6.19 23.26 16.54
N ASP A 756 6.67 24.19 17.35
CA ASP A 756 7.64 25.23 16.97
C ASP A 756 9.04 24.65 16.71
N GLU A 757 9.40 23.62 17.47
CA GLU A 757 10.65 22.87 17.37
C GLU A 757 10.45 21.47 16.78
N SER A 758 11.55 20.86 16.33
CA SER A 758 11.52 19.44 15.96
C SER A 758 11.21 18.61 17.20
N ILE A 759 10.30 17.66 17.06
CA ILE A 759 9.84 16.81 18.14
C ILE A 759 10.87 15.69 18.33
N VAL A 760 11.23 15.44 19.59
CA VAL A 760 12.11 14.34 19.99
C VAL A 760 11.33 13.03 20.02
N GLU A 761 10.16 13.03 20.66
CA GLU A 761 9.33 11.83 20.81
C GLU A 761 7.86 12.21 21.04
N SER A 762 6.95 11.39 20.50
CA SER A 762 5.50 11.52 20.69
C SER A 762 4.94 10.17 21.14
N ARG A 763 4.26 10.12 22.30
CA ARG A 763 3.75 8.85 22.83
C ARG A 763 2.50 9.05 23.67
N PHE A 764 1.54 8.14 23.52
CA PHE A 764 0.35 8.11 24.36
C PHE A 764 0.68 7.66 25.77
N MET A 765 0.07 8.30 26.76
CA MET A 765 0.06 7.81 28.14
C MET A 765 -0.65 6.46 28.22
N HIS A 766 -0.38 5.75 29.32
CA HIS A 766 -1.04 4.47 29.62
C HIS A 766 -2.57 4.64 29.68
N ASP A 767 -3.31 3.66 29.15
CA ASP A 767 -4.77 3.70 29.01
C ASP A 767 -5.53 3.94 30.33
N LYS A 768 -4.94 3.60 31.47
CA LYS A 768 -5.49 3.94 32.79
C LYS A 768 -5.75 5.45 33.01
N TYR A 769 -5.10 6.32 32.24
CA TYR A 769 -5.29 7.77 32.27
C TYR A 769 -6.35 8.26 31.28
N ALA A 770 -6.97 7.36 30.51
CA ALA A 770 -8.17 7.69 29.75
C ALA A 770 -9.32 8.10 30.67
N VAL A 771 -10.16 9.03 30.21
CA VAL A 771 -11.31 9.53 30.97
C VAL A 771 -12.62 9.11 30.30
N SER A 772 -13.74 9.22 31.03
CA SER A 772 -15.07 8.89 30.49
C SER A 772 -15.46 9.73 29.28
N ASP A 773 -15.02 10.98 29.23
CA ASP A 773 -15.45 11.98 28.23
C ASP A 773 -14.55 12.03 26.98
N SER A 774 -13.40 11.35 27.06
CA SER A 774 -12.43 11.14 26.00
C SER A 774 -11.85 9.76 26.26
N PRO A 775 -12.35 8.71 25.59
CA PRO A 775 -11.96 7.36 25.93
C PRO A 775 -10.46 7.15 25.72
N GLU A 776 -9.74 8.04 25.05
CA GLU A 776 -8.30 8.00 24.84
C GLU A 776 -7.48 8.62 26.00
N ALA A 777 -6.36 7.99 26.31
CA ALA A 777 -5.33 8.60 27.14
C ALA A 777 -4.64 9.77 26.40
N PRO A 778 -4.15 10.80 27.11
CA PRO A 778 -3.48 11.94 26.49
C PRO A 778 -2.23 11.55 25.69
N LEU A 779 -1.97 12.28 24.61
CA LEU A 779 -0.70 12.23 23.87
C LEU A 779 0.30 13.18 24.52
N VAL A 780 1.49 12.68 24.86
CA VAL A 780 2.62 13.52 25.31
C VAL A 780 3.57 13.74 24.14
N VAL A 781 3.93 15.01 23.92
CA VAL A 781 4.86 15.44 22.86
C VAL A 781 6.04 16.14 23.51
N ALA A 782 7.23 15.58 23.32
CA ALA A 782 8.47 16.15 23.83
C ALA A 782 9.28 16.79 22.69
N THR A 783 9.71 18.02 22.90
CA THR A 783 10.64 18.79 22.05
C THR A 783 11.91 19.08 22.87
N PRO A 784 13.02 19.51 22.24
CA PRO A 784 14.27 19.85 22.94
C PRO A 784 14.07 20.75 24.16
N MET A 785 13.13 21.70 24.08
CA MET A 785 12.96 22.70 25.14
C MET A 785 11.64 22.60 25.90
N LYS A 786 10.70 21.73 25.49
CA LYS A 786 9.35 21.69 26.08
C LYS A 786 8.74 20.31 26.05
N VAL A 787 7.81 20.07 26.96
CA VAL A 787 6.90 18.93 26.91
C VAL A 787 5.46 19.40 26.98
N SER A 788 4.61 18.84 26.13
CA SER A 788 3.19 19.20 26.05
C SER A 788 2.32 17.96 26.14
N SER A 789 1.13 18.12 26.71
CA SER A 789 0.11 17.08 26.79
C SER A 789 -1.13 17.48 25.99
N ILE A 790 -1.61 16.56 25.17
CA ILE A 790 -2.64 16.82 24.17
C ILE A 790 -3.75 15.79 24.34
N SER A 791 -4.95 16.28 24.58
CA SER A 791 -6.16 15.46 24.67
C SER A 791 -6.85 15.39 23.31
N LEU A 792 -7.35 14.21 22.98
CA LEU A 792 -8.18 13.93 21.80
C LEU A 792 -9.67 14.17 22.16
N SER A 793 -10.01 15.39 22.57
CA SER A 793 -11.36 15.65 23.08
C SER A 793 -12.41 15.66 21.97
N GLY A 794 -13.60 15.10 22.25
CA GLY A 794 -14.75 15.12 21.33
C GLY A 794 -15.65 16.36 21.43
N LYS A 795 -15.30 17.39 22.24
CA LYS A 795 -16.07 18.65 22.40
C LYS A 795 -15.38 19.67 23.30
N ARG A 796 -15.37 20.94 22.90
CA ARG A 796 -15.40 22.08 23.84
C ARG A 796 -16.70 22.03 24.64
N SER A 797 -16.63 21.94 25.96
CA SER A 797 -17.76 22.40 26.79
C SER A 797 -17.90 23.90 26.55
N ARG A 798 -18.96 24.31 25.85
CA ARG A 798 -19.41 25.70 25.89
C ARG A 798 -19.92 25.92 27.32
N GLY A 799 -19.19 26.74 28.07
CA GLY A 799 -19.71 27.35 29.30
C GLY A 799 -20.88 28.28 29.02
#